data_AF-A0A8H5BEM2-F1
#
_entry.id   AF-A0A8H5BEM2-F1
#
_cell.length_a   1.000
_cell.length_b   1.000
_cell.length_c   1.000
_cell.angle_alpha   90.00
_cell.angle_beta   90.00
_cell.angle_gamma   90.00
#
_symmetry.space_group_name_H-M   'P 1'
#
loop_
_entity.id
_entity.type
_entity.pdbx_description
1 polymer ?
#
loop_
_entity_poly.entity_id
_entity_poly.type
_entity_poly.pdbx_seq_one_letter_code
_entity_poly.pdbx_strand_id
1 'polypeptide(L)'
;MPKRARVHFTSLRSSLVNLPISIYGPLVERSVRPQYLAVHLTLVPNATSSERIEAYVGWTGMASASSLAHFNAAQSSEGGFETIEIDPQYAQGLGLAQGDLVEIGLLHDLPPAKSFGTEPLTSDDWEIIEIHASHVENTLLSQVRVAKVGQEINVWVLGRTRVRLRVTNIDPPAKGDAVLITTNTECSIAPKLHKARDAPRNKTNTLNGTASTGGKAPTNGVAASSSNAVVPASIVNSVILRVLPSRLLPSASHNGPELLAFLSPNALSELEGPKTQSATPKKFSPATFKKLRPPHDPASSSTPAPPPEASARVLNSSARNESDSKLAPITPGAGDVYVGPSEEVPSGHIVYSALPDGVEEWDLIRVNLDEDGEMLSVGEPIRQNGVPEIHPETFLAGVDDILDRCSKYCTRELLMHSLKNSVHGLSGLLITGRSGAGKTSIARTIGRMLQDDPRTLSYVHYVDASKLLEQNIAAVTAQFNFWFDTCTWHRPSVLILDNFDKLLSAEVEHADSFRSRHLTEAFLNIFSCNARTASLNSRGIVLLATADSTASLHPFINSSHLFKEVVHVKAPNKDARRDILSRLVHDRLNVAKDIQQSTDTPLNFTELSTQTEGYSATDLRDLVARAFHRVAMKATVVPEVKLELTQVDFTDAQVDFVPLSLRDIKLEKSDVAWSDIGGLHETRRMLRETLEWPTKYGPIFKQSPLRLRSGLLLYGYPGCGKTLLASAVAKECGLNFISVKGPEILNKYIGASEKSVRDLFERASAAKPCVLFFDEFDSIAPKRGHDSTGVTDRVVNQMLTQMDGAEGLDGVYVLAATSRPDLIDSALLRPGRLDKSLLCNMPDSVERKEILQAVARKMTVSPAVNFDEIAAKTEGFSGADLQALLYNCHLDVIHLSLQDAPMAETKSKNSEEIPVKYIAIGGSGNKPLRSQAEETALQRRLRQVLQSSNSQQKRSDDKIASHKGNEMQQKDIMKALKTTKPSVSAEEQHRLGRIYREFVSDRSGNLPVPPDAGGIGSRATLG
;
A
#
# COMPACT_ATOMS: atom_id res chain seq x y z
N MET A 1 -40.88 -22.17 22.00
CA MET A 1 -41.99 -21.25 21.69
C MET A 1 -41.55 -20.34 20.56
N PRO A 2 -42.45 -19.90 19.66
CA PRO A 2 -42.11 -18.89 18.68
C PRO A 2 -41.75 -17.57 19.38
N LYS A 3 -40.89 -16.76 18.78
CA LYS A 3 -40.34 -15.55 19.42
C LYS A 3 -40.52 -14.32 18.54
N ARG A 4 -40.96 -13.21 19.14
CA ARG A 4 -41.27 -11.96 18.42
C ARG A 4 -40.04 -11.09 18.24
N ALA A 5 -39.88 -10.55 17.04
CA ALA A 5 -38.80 -9.65 16.66
C ALA A 5 -39.33 -8.52 15.75
N ARG A 6 -38.62 -7.39 15.70
CA ARG A 6 -38.89 -6.31 14.74
C ARG A 6 -38.10 -6.51 13.45
N VAL A 7 -38.75 -6.30 12.30
CA VAL A 7 -38.12 -6.33 10.98
C VAL A 7 -37.19 -5.12 10.83
N HIS A 8 -35.91 -5.37 10.57
CA HIS A 8 -34.89 -4.37 10.26
C HIS A 8 -34.38 -4.56 8.83
N PHE A 9 -34.18 -3.46 8.11
CA PHE A 9 -33.75 -3.49 6.71
C PHE A 9 -32.23 -3.33 6.60
N THR A 10 -31.57 -4.37 6.09
CA THR A 10 -30.12 -4.43 5.90
C THR A 10 -29.85 -5.04 4.53
N SER A 11 -28.98 -4.48 3.68
CA SER A 11 -28.82 -5.00 2.31
C SER A 11 -28.01 -6.31 2.26
N LEU A 12 -28.71 -7.43 2.48
CA LEU A 12 -28.17 -8.80 2.46
C LEU A 12 -28.02 -9.37 1.03
N ARG A 13 -28.63 -8.74 0.02
CA ARG A 13 -28.57 -9.12 -1.42
C ARG A 13 -28.81 -10.62 -1.66
N SER A 14 -29.72 -11.19 -0.88
CA SER A 14 -30.11 -12.60 -0.89
C SER A 14 -31.54 -12.73 -0.32
N SER A 15 -32.21 -13.85 -0.60
CA SER A 15 -33.53 -14.19 -0.03
C SER A 15 -33.42 -14.85 1.36
N LEU A 16 -32.47 -14.38 2.17
CA LEU A 16 -32.12 -14.91 3.48
C LEU A 16 -32.26 -13.83 4.56
N VAL A 17 -32.26 -14.25 5.83
CA VAL A 17 -32.35 -13.37 7.01
C VAL A 17 -31.25 -13.66 8.03
N ASN A 18 -30.80 -12.62 8.75
CA ASN A 18 -29.97 -12.78 9.95
C ASN A 18 -30.88 -12.90 11.18
N LEU A 19 -30.65 -13.91 12.02
CA LEU A 19 -31.54 -14.20 13.16
C LEU A 19 -31.18 -13.37 14.41
N PRO A 20 -32.17 -12.99 15.24
CA PRO A 20 -31.95 -12.41 16.56
C PRO A 20 -30.95 -13.21 17.41
N ILE A 21 -30.11 -12.52 18.18
CA ILE A 21 -28.97 -13.15 18.88
C ILE A 21 -29.39 -14.26 19.86
N SER A 22 -30.56 -14.12 20.48
CA SER A 22 -31.12 -15.14 21.39
C SER A 22 -31.62 -16.42 20.70
N ILE A 23 -31.84 -16.38 19.39
CA ILE A 23 -32.20 -17.53 18.56
C ILE A 23 -30.92 -18.12 17.95
N TYR A 24 -30.00 -17.25 17.52
CA TYR A 24 -28.68 -17.60 17.00
C TYR A 24 -27.83 -18.41 17.99
N GLY A 25 -27.69 -17.96 19.24
CA GLY A 25 -26.83 -18.60 20.24
C GLY A 25 -27.12 -20.11 20.44
N PRO A 26 -28.37 -20.50 20.77
CA PRO A 26 -28.76 -21.90 20.91
C PRO A 26 -28.66 -22.74 19.62
N LEU A 27 -28.68 -22.12 18.43
CA LEU A 27 -28.46 -22.83 17.16
C LEU A 27 -26.97 -23.15 16.95
N VAL A 28 -26.08 -22.20 17.28
CA VAL A 28 -24.62 -22.40 17.22
C VAL A 28 -24.15 -23.40 18.28
N GLU A 29 -24.65 -23.31 19.51
CA GLU A 29 -24.37 -24.26 20.59
C GLU A 29 -24.72 -25.70 20.18
N ARG A 30 -25.85 -25.88 19.47
CA ARG A 30 -26.30 -27.17 18.93
C ARG A 30 -25.68 -27.54 17.57
N SER A 31 -24.74 -26.73 17.06
CA SER A 31 -24.07 -26.92 15.76
C SER A 31 -25.04 -27.09 14.57
N VAL A 32 -26.20 -26.41 14.61
CA VAL A 32 -27.21 -26.48 13.55
C VAL A 32 -26.69 -25.77 12.31
N ARG A 33 -26.48 -26.53 11.23
CA ARG A 33 -26.00 -26.00 9.96
C ARG A 33 -27.09 -25.17 9.26
N PRO A 34 -26.81 -23.95 8.77
CA PRO A 34 -27.82 -23.07 8.15
C PRO A 34 -28.52 -23.69 6.94
N GLN A 35 -27.87 -24.62 6.23
CA GLN A 35 -28.44 -25.30 5.06
C GLN A 35 -29.65 -26.20 5.38
N TYR A 36 -29.91 -26.53 6.64
CA TYR A 36 -31.04 -27.38 7.07
C TYR A 36 -32.05 -26.65 7.97
N LEU A 37 -32.00 -25.31 8.03
CA LEU A 37 -32.91 -24.51 8.85
C LEU A 37 -33.78 -23.59 7.99
N ALA A 38 -35.08 -23.81 8.03
CA ALA A 38 -36.07 -22.90 7.49
C ALA A 38 -36.68 -22.02 8.60
N VAL A 39 -36.90 -20.75 8.28
CA VAL A 39 -37.45 -19.75 9.20
C VAL A 39 -38.85 -19.38 8.73
N HIS A 40 -39.84 -19.55 9.61
CA HIS A 40 -41.21 -19.11 9.38
C HIS A 40 -41.41 -17.72 9.98
N LEU A 41 -41.90 -16.77 9.19
CA LEU A 41 -42.21 -15.42 9.63
C LEU A 41 -43.71 -15.16 9.48
N THR A 42 -44.42 -15.11 10.61
CA THR A 42 -45.82 -14.67 10.68
C THR A 42 -45.85 -13.20 11.05
N LEU A 43 -46.52 -12.34 10.27
CA LEU A 43 -46.77 -10.96 10.68
C LEU A 43 -47.75 -10.93 11.87
N VAL A 44 -47.40 -10.24 12.95
CA VAL A 44 -48.33 -10.00 14.07
C VAL A 44 -49.23 -8.81 13.67
N PRO A 45 -50.56 -9.00 13.51
CA PRO A 45 -51.42 -7.95 12.98
C PRO A 45 -51.54 -6.78 13.95
N ASN A 46 -51.18 -5.58 13.47
CA ASN A 46 -51.46 -4.32 14.15
C ASN A 46 -52.93 -3.90 13.91
N ALA A 47 -53.44 -3.00 14.75
CA ALA A 47 -54.85 -2.58 14.74
C ALA A 47 -55.35 -1.91 13.43
N THR A 48 -54.47 -1.67 12.47
CA THR A 48 -54.73 -1.03 11.17
C THR A 48 -54.65 -1.99 9.97
N SER A 49 -54.26 -3.25 10.15
CA SER A 49 -53.98 -4.19 9.06
C SER A 49 -54.53 -5.59 9.35
N SER A 50 -55.54 -6.04 8.59
CA SER A 50 -56.21 -7.34 8.75
C SER A 50 -55.62 -8.48 7.90
N GLU A 51 -54.57 -8.22 7.10
CA GLU A 51 -53.94 -9.23 6.25
C GLU A 51 -52.91 -10.06 7.03
N ARG A 52 -53.04 -11.39 6.97
CA ARG A 52 -52.14 -12.35 7.63
C ARG A 52 -51.04 -12.78 6.67
N ILE A 53 -49.89 -12.11 6.75
CA ILE A 53 -48.71 -12.42 5.92
C ILE A 53 -47.90 -13.55 6.58
N GLU A 54 -47.59 -14.60 5.80
CA GLU A 54 -46.82 -15.79 6.23
C GLU A 54 -45.74 -16.16 5.20
N ALA A 55 -44.51 -15.77 5.49
CA ALA A 55 -43.34 -15.97 4.64
C ALA A 55 -42.39 -17.05 5.18
N TYR A 56 -41.82 -17.82 4.26
CA TYR A 56 -40.86 -18.89 4.55
C TYR A 56 -39.52 -18.49 3.95
N VAL A 57 -38.48 -18.34 4.78
CA VAL A 57 -37.17 -17.79 4.39
C VAL A 57 -36.02 -18.63 4.93
N GLY A 58 -34.83 -18.52 4.31
CA GLY A 58 -33.62 -19.19 4.78
C GLY A 58 -32.82 -18.35 5.77
N TRP A 59 -32.09 -18.99 6.69
CA TRP A 59 -31.12 -18.32 7.55
C TRP A 59 -29.77 -18.16 6.83
N THR A 60 -29.14 -16.99 6.97
CA THR A 60 -27.79 -16.71 6.43
C THR A 60 -26.66 -17.49 7.11
N GLY A 61 -26.89 -17.96 8.33
CA GLY A 61 -25.82 -18.41 9.24
C GLY A 61 -25.27 -17.32 10.16
N MET A 62 -25.75 -16.07 10.04
CA MET A 62 -25.30 -14.93 10.85
C MET A 62 -26.32 -14.50 11.91
N ALA A 63 -25.83 -13.81 12.93
CA ALA A 63 -26.65 -13.08 13.91
C ALA A 63 -27.00 -11.69 13.39
N SER A 64 -28.14 -11.16 13.83
CA SER A 64 -28.55 -9.77 13.63
C SER A 64 -27.57 -8.80 14.29
N ALA A 65 -26.92 -7.94 13.48
CA ALA A 65 -25.96 -6.96 13.97
C ALA A 65 -26.64 -5.86 14.81
N SER A 66 -27.84 -5.42 14.42
CA SER A 66 -28.63 -4.47 15.22
C SER A 66 -29.04 -5.04 16.59
N SER A 67 -29.10 -6.37 16.77
CA SER A 67 -29.36 -6.99 18.07
C SER A 67 -28.17 -6.88 19.06
N LEU A 68 -26.92 -6.78 18.57
CA LEU A 68 -25.74 -6.60 19.43
C LEU A 68 -25.74 -5.22 20.10
N ALA A 69 -26.14 -4.17 19.37
CA ALA A 69 -26.22 -2.81 19.91
C ALA A 69 -27.19 -2.70 21.10
N HIS A 70 -28.35 -3.38 21.01
CA HIS A 70 -29.34 -3.41 22.09
C HIS A 70 -28.95 -4.30 23.27
N PHE A 71 -28.14 -5.34 23.07
CA PHE A 71 -27.68 -6.22 24.16
C PHE A 71 -26.84 -5.46 25.20
N ASN A 72 -26.05 -4.47 24.75
CA ASN A 72 -25.26 -3.59 25.62
C ASN A 72 -26.11 -2.49 26.30
N ALA A 73 -27.36 -2.28 25.88
CA ALA A 73 -28.23 -1.20 26.35
C ALA A 73 -29.25 -1.63 27.42
N ALA A 74 -29.09 -2.83 28.01
CA ALA A 74 -30.06 -3.50 28.88
C ALA A 74 -30.23 -2.90 30.30
N GLN A 75 -30.14 -1.57 30.44
CA GLN A 75 -30.46 -0.83 31.67
C GLN A 75 -31.48 0.32 31.48
N SER A 76 -31.91 0.64 30.24
CA SER A 76 -33.04 1.56 30.00
C SER A 76 -34.38 0.83 29.99
N SER A 77 -35.39 1.37 30.69
CA SER A 77 -36.61 0.66 31.07
C SER A 77 -37.71 0.55 29.99
N GLU A 78 -37.36 0.46 28.71
CA GLU A 78 -38.31 0.14 27.63
C GLU A 78 -37.98 -1.22 27.00
N GLY A 79 -39.01 -2.08 26.87
CA GLY A 79 -38.88 -3.44 26.37
C GLY A 79 -38.64 -3.51 24.86
N GLY A 80 -37.42 -3.20 24.42
CA GLY A 80 -37.01 -3.34 23.03
C GLY A 80 -37.05 -4.79 22.55
N PHE A 81 -37.95 -5.09 21.62
CA PHE A 81 -37.92 -6.37 20.89
C PHE A 81 -36.63 -6.50 20.08
N GLU A 82 -36.02 -7.69 20.09
CA GLU A 82 -34.85 -8.00 19.26
C GLU A 82 -35.18 -7.84 17.76
N THR A 83 -34.14 -7.72 16.92
CA THR A 83 -34.31 -7.38 15.49
C THR A 83 -33.95 -8.56 14.60
N ILE A 84 -34.77 -8.80 13.57
CA ILE A 84 -34.45 -9.71 12.46
C ILE A 84 -34.08 -8.89 11.24
N GLU A 85 -32.94 -9.17 10.60
CA GLU A 85 -32.44 -8.39 9.47
C GLU A 85 -32.77 -9.09 8.15
N ILE A 86 -33.28 -8.34 7.18
CA ILE A 86 -33.71 -8.80 5.86
C ILE A 86 -33.38 -7.75 4.78
N ASP A 87 -33.13 -8.17 3.54
CA ASP A 87 -32.92 -7.22 2.45
C ASP A 87 -34.21 -6.42 2.15
N PRO A 88 -34.17 -5.07 2.13
CA PRO A 88 -35.36 -4.25 1.89
C PRO A 88 -36.05 -4.55 0.56
N GLN A 89 -35.31 -4.96 -0.48
CA GLN A 89 -35.89 -5.31 -1.78
C GLN A 89 -36.55 -6.71 -1.77
N TYR A 90 -36.28 -7.53 -0.75
CA TYR A 90 -36.94 -8.82 -0.53
C TYR A 90 -38.13 -8.69 0.42
N ALA A 91 -37.97 -7.96 1.53
CA ALA A 91 -39.06 -7.67 2.46
C ALA A 91 -40.27 -7.04 1.75
N GLN A 92 -40.05 -6.08 0.85
CA GLN A 92 -41.11 -5.49 0.02
C GLN A 92 -41.83 -6.50 -0.89
N GLY A 93 -41.15 -7.52 -1.41
CA GLY A 93 -41.76 -8.60 -2.20
C GLY A 93 -42.54 -9.61 -1.36
N LEU A 94 -42.21 -9.72 -0.06
CA LEU A 94 -42.94 -10.50 0.93
C LEU A 94 -44.07 -9.71 1.63
N GLY A 95 -44.24 -8.42 1.34
CA GLY A 95 -45.22 -7.55 1.98
C GLY A 95 -44.83 -7.03 3.37
N LEU A 96 -43.57 -7.16 3.79
CA LEU A 96 -43.06 -6.73 5.10
C LEU A 96 -42.46 -5.31 5.05
N ALA A 97 -42.83 -4.46 6.00
CA ALA A 97 -42.31 -3.11 6.19
C ALA A 97 -41.25 -3.03 7.31
N GLN A 98 -40.51 -1.92 7.34
CA GLN A 98 -39.49 -1.68 8.37
C GLN A 98 -40.15 -1.36 9.72
N GLY A 99 -39.76 -2.09 10.75
CA GLY A 99 -40.31 -1.96 12.11
C GLY A 99 -41.49 -2.88 12.42
N ASP A 100 -42.01 -3.62 11.43
CA ASP A 100 -43.07 -4.61 11.63
C ASP A 100 -42.70 -5.65 12.68
N LEU A 101 -43.67 -6.07 13.49
CA LEU A 101 -43.49 -7.11 14.50
C LEU A 101 -43.82 -8.48 13.87
N VAL A 102 -42.81 -9.32 13.70
CA VAL A 102 -42.96 -10.69 13.19
C VAL A 102 -42.72 -11.71 14.28
N GLU A 103 -43.46 -12.81 14.21
CA GLU A 103 -43.33 -13.98 15.08
C GLU A 103 -42.51 -15.06 14.35
N ILE A 104 -41.35 -15.38 14.90
CA ILE A 104 -40.36 -16.30 14.31
C ILE A 104 -40.64 -17.72 14.79
N GLY A 105 -40.94 -18.61 13.84
CA GLY A 105 -40.90 -20.06 14.00
C GLY A 105 -39.65 -20.65 13.34
N LEU A 106 -39.10 -21.73 13.92
CA LEU A 106 -38.00 -22.49 13.34
C LEU A 106 -38.48 -23.87 12.88
N LEU A 107 -38.24 -24.19 11.62
CA LEU A 107 -38.62 -25.45 10.98
C LEU A 107 -37.35 -26.23 10.59
N HIS A 108 -37.23 -27.46 11.10
CA HIS A 108 -36.10 -28.36 10.86
C HIS A 108 -36.49 -29.59 10.03
N ASP A 109 -37.75 -30.03 10.12
CA ASP A 109 -38.26 -31.22 9.42
C ASP A 109 -38.88 -30.92 8.05
N LEU A 110 -38.42 -29.88 7.33
CA LEU A 110 -38.89 -29.66 5.95
C LEU A 110 -38.24 -30.69 5.00
N PRO A 111 -39.02 -31.36 4.14
CA PRO A 111 -38.46 -32.30 3.17
C PRO A 111 -37.63 -31.55 2.11
N PRO A 112 -36.53 -32.16 1.62
CA PRO A 112 -35.77 -31.62 0.50
C PRO A 112 -36.56 -31.79 -0.80
N ALA A 113 -36.55 -30.75 -1.63
CA ALA A 113 -37.15 -30.77 -2.96
C ALA A 113 -36.31 -31.61 -3.94
N LYS A 114 -36.98 -32.40 -4.79
CA LYS A 114 -36.37 -33.00 -5.98
C LYS A 114 -36.33 -32.00 -7.13
N SER A 115 -37.44 -31.33 -7.37
CA SER A 115 -37.53 -30.23 -8.33
C SER A 115 -38.50 -29.14 -7.87
N PHE A 116 -38.32 -27.92 -8.37
CA PHE A 116 -39.30 -26.86 -8.27
C PHE A 116 -39.34 -26.01 -9.55
N GLY A 117 -40.51 -25.48 -9.86
CA GLY A 117 -40.75 -24.57 -10.97
C GLY A 117 -40.90 -23.14 -10.51
N THR A 118 -40.45 -22.22 -11.36
CA THR A 118 -40.57 -20.78 -11.15
C THR A 118 -40.98 -20.07 -12.44
N GLU A 119 -41.61 -18.90 -12.32
CA GLU A 119 -41.82 -17.95 -13.41
C GLU A 119 -41.14 -16.61 -13.09
N PRO A 120 -40.52 -15.91 -14.07
CA PRO A 120 -40.01 -14.56 -13.88
C PRO A 120 -41.17 -13.56 -13.76
N LEU A 121 -41.04 -12.54 -12.92
CA LEU A 121 -42.17 -11.63 -12.68
C LEU A 121 -42.45 -10.72 -13.90
N THR A 122 -41.41 -10.20 -14.55
CA THR A 122 -41.48 -9.40 -15.80
C THR A 122 -40.78 -10.07 -16.99
N SER A 123 -40.88 -9.47 -18.18
CA SER A 123 -40.03 -9.79 -19.35
C SER A 123 -38.56 -9.55 -19.06
N ASP A 124 -38.27 -8.44 -18.41
CA ASP A 124 -36.93 -7.93 -18.14
C ASP A 124 -36.22 -8.88 -17.15
N ASP A 125 -36.96 -9.37 -16.15
CA ASP A 125 -36.52 -10.45 -15.25
C ASP A 125 -36.13 -11.73 -16.04
N TRP A 126 -36.79 -12.05 -17.16
CA TRP A 126 -36.41 -13.19 -18.04
C TRP A 126 -35.16 -12.91 -18.87
N GLU A 127 -35.08 -11.75 -19.55
CA GLU A 127 -33.93 -11.38 -20.39
C GLU A 127 -32.61 -11.40 -19.59
N ILE A 128 -32.66 -10.95 -18.33
CA ILE A 128 -31.51 -10.97 -17.41
C ILE A 128 -31.11 -12.41 -17.04
N ILE A 129 -32.06 -13.34 -16.90
CA ILE A 129 -31.78 -14.76 -16.66
C ILE A 129 -31.16 -15.39 -17.91
N GLU A 130 -31.73 -15.14 -19.10
CA GLU A 130 -31.27 -15.74 -20.36
C GLU A 130 -29.80 -15.36 -20.66
N ILE A 131 -29.41 -14.11 -20.38
CA ILE A 131 -28.04 -13.62 -20.57
C ILE A 131 -27.07 -14.14 -19.48
N HIS A 132 -27.55 -14.51 -18.29
CA HIS A 132 -26.70 -14.82 -17.13
C HIS A 132 -26.99 -16.18 -16.46
N ALA A 133 -27.60 -17.13 -17.18
CA ALA A 133 -28.07 -18.42 -16.65
C ALA A 133 -27.03 -19.16 -15.81
N SER A 134 -25.81 -19.35 -16.32
CA SER A 134 -24.73 -20.06 -15.60
C SER A 134 -24.25 -19.33 -14.34
N HIS A 135 -24.44 -18.00 -14.23
CA HIS A 135 -24.16 -17.27 -13.00
C HIS A 135 -25.30 -17.41 -11.99
N VAL A 136 -26.55 -17.43 -12.44
CA VAL A 136 -27.73 -17.74 -11.61
C VAL A 136 -27.59 -19.15 -11.03
N GLU A 137 -27.32 -20.16 -11.87
CA GLU A 137 -27.11 -21.55 -11.49
C GLU A 137 -26.07 -21.69 -10.36
N ASN A 138 -24.87 -21.15 -10.53
CA ASN A 138 -23.79 -21.22 -9.55
C ASN A 138 -24.05 -20.42 -8.25
N THR A 139 -25.01 -19.48 -8.24
CA THR A 139 -25.26 -18.61 -7.08
C THR A 139 -26.63 -18.80 -6.41
N LEU A 140 -27.60 -19.45 -7.07
CA LEU A 140 -28.98 -19.63 -6.58
C LEU A 140 -29.01 -20.24 -5.18
N LEU A 141 -28.28 -21.33 -4.97
CA LEU A 141 -28.16 -21.99 -3.66
C LEU A 141 -27.55 -21.09 -2.58
N SER A 142 -26.64 -20.18 -2.93
CA SER A 142 -26.06 -19.26 -1.93
C SER A 142 -27.06 -18.19 -1.46
N GLN A 143 -28.09 -17.91 -2.25
CA GLN A 143 -29.05 -16.83 -2.02
C GLN A 143 -30.46 -17.30 -1.62
N VAL A 144 -30.84 -18.55 -1.91
CA VAL A 144 -32.16 -19.12 -1.62
C VAL A 144 -32.01 -20.52 -1.00
N ARG A 145 -32.71 -20.78 0.11
CA ARG A 145 -32.70 -22.09 0.81
C ARG A 145 -34.07 -22.76 0.91
N VAL A 146 -35.15 -21.99 0.77
CA VAL A 146 -36.52 -22.46 0.97
C VAL A 146 -37.35 -21.97 -0.21
N ALA A 147 -38.15 -22.86 -0.79
CA ALA A 147 -39.17 -22.51 -1.77
C ALA A 147 -40.55 -22.78 -1.17
N LYS A 148 -41.52 -21.89 -1.43
CA LYS A 148 -42.95 -22.06 -1.08
C LYS A 148 -43.81 -21.72 -2.28
N VAL A 149 -44.79 -22.56 -2.63
CA VAL A 149 -45.69 -22.31 -3.77
C VAL A 149 -46.37 -20.93 -3.64
N GLY A 150 -46.33 -20.14 -4.71
CA GLY A 150 -46.88 -18.79 -4.77
C GLY A 150 -46.02 -17.69 -4.16
N GLN A 151 -44.95 -18.03 -3.40
CA GLN A 151 -44.05 -17.04 -2.82
C GLN A 151 -43.04 -16.51 -3.86
N GLU A 152 -42.66 -15.24 -3.73
CA GLU A 152 -41.57 -14.66 -4.51
C GLU A 152 -40.20 -14.95 -3.86
N ILE A 153 -39.20 -15.18 -4.71
CA ILE A 153 -37.78 -15.31 -4.36
C ILE A 153 -36.97 -14.36 -5.25
N ASN A 154 -35.97 -13.71 -4.66
CA ASN A 154 -35.11 -12.74 -5.32
C ASN A 154 -33.72 -13.34 -5.53
N VAL A 155 -33.16 -13.14 -6.71
CA VAL A 155 -31.79 -13.54 -7.04
C VAL A 155 -31.04 -12.33 -7.57
N TRP A 156 -29.87 -12.04 -7.00
CA TRP A 156 -29.00 -10.95 -7.39
C TRP A 156 -27.90 -11.46 -8.32
N VAL A 157 -28.03 -11.10 -9.59
CA VAL A 157 -27.04 -11.36 -10.65
C VAL A 157 -25.89 -10.35 -10.53
N LEU A 158 -24.66 -10.85 -10.54
CA LEU A 158 -23.42 -10.07 -10.41
C LEU A 158 -23.40 -9.14 -9.18
N GLY A 159 -24.15 -9.52 -8.13
CA GLY A 159 -24.32 -8.76 -6.88
C GLY A 159 -24.99 -7.38 -7.03
N ARG A 160 -25.54 -7.06 -8.22
CA ARG A 160 -26.07 -5.72 -8.55
C ARG A 160 -27.50 -5.74 -9.11
N THR A 161 -27.81 -6.70 -9.97
CA THR A 161 -29.10 -6.74 -10.69
C THR A 161 -30.04 -7.72 -10.01
N ARG A 162 -31.15 -7.24 -9.44
CA ARG A 162 -32.18 -8.10 -8.82
C ARG A 162 -33.12 -8.66 -9.88
N VAL A 163 -33.17 -9.98 -9.98
CA VAL A 163 -34.16 -10.78 -10.69
C VAL A 163 -35.22 -11.27 -9.70
N ARG A 164 -36.50 -11.26 -10.08
CA ARG A 164 -37.63 -11.78 -9.30
C ARG A 164 -38.24 -13.01 -9.96
N LEU A 165 -38.28 -14.10 -9.22
CA LEU A 165 -38.91 -15.37 -9.58
C LEU A 165 -40.07 -15.65 -8.61
N ARG A 166 -41.18 -16.17 -9.12
CA ARG A 166 -42.31 -16.65 -8.32
C ARG A 166 -42.36 -18.17 -8.42
N VAL A 167 -42.42 -18.87 -7.29
CA VAL A 167 -42.48 -20.35 -7.27
C VAL A 167 -43.86 -20.83 -7.71
N THR A 168 -43.92 -21.69 -8.72
CA THR A 168 -45.18 -22.14 -9.35
C THR A 168 -45.57 -23.57 -8.95
N ASN A 169 -44.62 -24.50 -8.83
CA ASN A 169 -44.83 -25.87 -8.36
C ASN A 169 -43.58 -26.45 -7.67
N ILE A 170 -43.78 -27.55 -6.94
CA ILE A 170 -42.76 -28.24 -6.13
C ILE A 170 -43.01 -29.76 -6.18
N ASP A 171 -41.94 -30.57 -6.32
CA ASP A 171 -41.96 -32.02 -6.16
C ASP A 171 -40.97 -32.47 -5.06
N PRO A 172 -41.38 -33.30 -4.08
CA PRO A 172 -42.75 -33.78 -3.82
C PRO A 172 -43.64 -32.70 -3.18
N PRO A 173 -44.97 -32.71 -3.42
CA PRO A 173 -45.90 -31.78 -2.78
C PRO A 173 -45.94 -32.03 -1.26
N ALA A 174 -45.47 -31.04 -0.49
CA ALA A 174 -45.33 -31.11 0.96
C ALA A 174 -46.58 -30.59 1.70
N LYS A 175 -46.80 -31.07 2.94
CA LYS A 175 -48.01 -30.81 3.76
C LYS A 175 -48.14 -29.36 4.32
N GLY A 176 -47.50 -28.40 3.67
CA GLY A 176 -47.47 -26.98 4.02
C GLY A 176 -46.85 -26.11 2.92
N ASP A 177 -46.92 -26.59 1.67
CA ASP A 177 -46.48 -25.93 0.42
C ASP A 177 -45.04 -25.41 0.35
N ALA A 178 -44.20 -25.72 1.36
CA ALA A 178 -42.82 -25.27 1.48
C ALA A 178 -41.83 -26.44 1.63
N VAL A 179 -40.65 -26.28 1.03
CA VAL A 179 -39.58 -27.31 0.93
C VAL A 179 -38.19 -26.70 1.01
N LEU A 180 -37.21 -27.53 1.37
CA LEU A 180 -35.80 -27.16 1.44
C LEU A 180 -35.11 -27.36 0.07
N ILE A 181 -34.37 -26.36 -0.41
CA ILE A 181 -33.59 -26.42 -1.65
C ILE A 181 -32.19 -26.97 -1.32
N THR A 182 -31.74 -27.99 -2.05
CA THR A 182 -30.46 -28.68 -1.84
C THR A 182 -29.62 -28.72 -3.11
N THR A 183 -28.38 -29.20 -3.03
CA THR A 183 -27.51 -29.42 -4.21
C THR A 183 -28.07 -30.38 -5.26
N ASN A 184 -29.07 -31.19 -4.88
CA ASN A 184 -29.67 -32.21 -5.73
C ASN A 184 -31.09 -31.82 -6.16
N THR A 185 -31.44 -30.54 -6.04
CA THR A 185 -32.76 -29.99 -6.37
C THR A 185 -32.71 -29.32 -7.74
N GLU A 186 -33.49 -29.82 -8.70
CA GLU A 186 -33.63 -29.24 -10.03
C GLU A 186 -34.49 -27.96 -9.98
N CYS A 187 -34.01 -26.86 -10.57
CA CYS A 187 -34.75 -25.62 -10.70
C CYS A 187 -35.16 -25.41 -12.15
N SER A 188 -36.46 -25.33 -12.42
CA SER A 188 -36.98 -24.99 -13.75
C SER A 188 -37.53 -23.56 -13.77
N ILE A 189 -37.23 -22.81 -14.84
CA ILE A 189 -37.67 -21.42 -15.03
C ILE A 189 -38.49 -21.37 -16.32
N ALA A 190 -39.78 -21.09 -16.21
CA ALA A 190 -40.69 -21.03 -17.35
C ALA A 190 -40.55 -19.69 -18.10
N PRO A 191 -40.37 -19.68 -19.44
CA PRO A 191 -40.25 -18.45 -20.21
C PRO A 191 -41.57 -17.69 -20.27
N LYS A 192 -41.55 -16.39 -19.92
CA LYS A 192 -42.74 -15.52 -19.92
C LYS A 192 -42.94 -14.90 -21.31
N LEU A 193 -43.53 -15.69 -22.21
CA LEU A 193 -43.97 -15.25 -23.55
C LEU A 193 -44.73 -13.91 -23.51
N HIS A 194 -44.32 -12.95 -24.34
CA HIS A 194 -45.01 -11.66 -24.45
C HIS A 194 -46.49 -11.87 -24.80
N LYS A 195 -47.40 -11.34 -23.98
CA LYS A 195 -48.73 -10.97 -24.48
C LYS A 195 -48.53 -9.86 -25.51
N ALA A 196 -48.97 -10.11 -26.74
CA ALA A 196 -48.86 -9.14 -27.83
C ALA A 196 -49.48 -7.80 -27.42
N ARG A 197 -48.79 -6.69 -27.71
CA ARG A 197 -49.33 -5.34 -27.53
C ARG A 197 -50.51 -5.15 -28.48
N ASP A 198 -51.70 -4.91 -27.94
CA ASP A 198 -52.81 -4.38 -28.72
C ASP A 198 -52.39 -3.05 -29.38
N ALA A 199 -52.59 -2.94 -30.68
CA ALA A 199 -52.16 -1.78 -31.45
C ALA A 199 -53.03 -0.54 -31.12
N PRO A 200 -52.46 0.68 -31.14
CA PRO A 200 -53.20 1.90 -30.82
C PRO A 200 -54.29 2.17 -31.86
N ARG A 201 -55.55 1.88 -31.50
CA ARG A 201 -56.71 2.19 -32.34
C ARG A 201 -57.05 3.67 -32.30
N ASN A 202 -56.69 4.39 -33.35
CA ASN A 202 -57.29 5.69 -33.67
C ASN A 202 -58.82 5.55 -33.75
N LYS A 203 -59.55 6.32 -32.93
CA LYS A 203 -60.95 6.68 -33.18
C LYS A 203 -61.21 8.14 -32.84
N THR A 204 -62.02 8.76 -33.68
CA THR A 204 -62.37 10.18 -33.69
C THR A 204 -63.54 10.52 -32.78
N ASN A 205 -63.60 11.78 -32.34
CA ASN A 205 -64.77 12.58 -31.90
C ASN A 205 -66.07 11.86 -31.49
N THR A 206 -66.58 12.19 -30.31
CA THR A 206 -67.82 13.00 -30.17
C THR A 206 -68.01 13.49 -28.71
N LEU A 207 -68.95 14.42 -28.50
CA LEU A 207 -69.24 15.04 -27.20
C LEU A 207 -70.34 14.31 -26.41
N ASN A 208 -70.58 14.80 -25.18
CA ASN A 208 -71.65 14.53 -24.19
C ASN A 208 -71.17 13.73 -22.95
N GLY A 209 -71.42 14.14 -21.70
CA GLY A 209 -71.89 15.45 -21.21
C GLY A 209 -72.91 15.40 -20.07
N THR A 210 -72.45 15.46 -18.81
CA THR A 210 -73.27 15.74 -17.60
C THR A 210 -72.38 16.28 -16.46
N ALA A 211 -72.98 17.03 -15.52
CA ALA A 211 -72.32 17.55 -14.31
C ALA A 211 -72.44 16.54 -13.12
N SER A 212 -71.95 16.72 -11.89
CA SER A 212 -71.33 17.84 -11.12
C SER A 212 -70.54 17.22 -9.93
N THR A 213 -69.71 17.84 -9.08
CA THR A 213 -69.13 19.20 -8.85
C THR A 213 -67.77 18.97 -8.12
N GLY A 214 -66.94 19.92 -7.65
CA GLY A 214 -66.92 21.39 -7.60
C GLY A 214 -65.80 21.87 -6.66
N GLY A 215 -65.13 23.00 -6.93
CA GLY A 215 -64.02 23.49 -6.09
C GLY A 215 -63.21 24.59 -6.77
N LYS A 216 -63.47 25.86 -6.43
CA LYS A 216 -62.99 27.03 -7.20
C LYS A 216 -61.50 27.32 -7.02
N ALA A 217 -60.84 27.70 -8.11
CA ALA A 217 -59.74 28.67 -8.11
C ALA A 217 -60.22 29.99 -8.78
N PRO A 218 -59.78 31.18 -8.33
CA PRO A 218 -60.05 32.46 -8.99
C PRO A 218 -59.01 32.79 -10.09
N THR A 219 -59.30 33.80 -10.91
CA THR A 219 -58.57 34.08 -12.17
C THR A 219 -58.20 35.56 -12.37
N ASN A 220 -57.23 35.79 -13.26
CA ASN A 220 -56.93 36.95 -14.13
C ASN A 220 -57.58 38.32 -13.84
N GLY A 221 -56.77 39.40 -13.85
CA GLY A 221 -57.25 40.79 -13.80
C GLY A 221 -56.25 41.83 -14.37
N VAL A 222 -56.43 42.18 -15.64
CA VAL A 222 -55.71 43.18 -16.46
C VAL A 222 -55.66 44.60 -15.82
N ALA A 223 -54.58 45.38 -16.02
CA ALA A 223 -54.59 46.70 -16.72
C ALA A 223 -53.50 47.74 -16.35
N ALA A 224 -53.25 48.61 -17.34
CA ALA A 224 -52.87 50.02 -17.28
C ALA A 224 -51.45 50.45 -16.84
N SER A 225 -50.90 51.36 -17.65
CA SER A 225 -49.67 52.12 -17.41
C SER A 225 -49.94 53.45 -16.68
N SER A 226 -49.00 53.90 -15.85
CA SER A 226 -48.78 55.32 -15.62
C SER A 226 -47.30 55.61 -15.41
N SER A 227 -46.86 56.77 -15.89
CA SER A 227 -45.48 57.24 -15.79
C SER A 227 -45.27 58.12 -14.56
N ASN A 228 -44.18 57.90 -13.83
CA ASN A 228 -43.42 58.99 -13.22
C ASN A 228 -41.97 58.56 -12.99
N ALA A 229 -41.03 59.49 -13.17
CA ALA A 229 -39.61 59.20 -13.07
C ALA A 229 -39.13 59.23 -11.61
N VAL A 230 -38.32 58.24 -11.24
CA VAL A 230 -37.41 58.29 -10.09
C VAL A 230 -36.04 57.89 -10.60
N VAL A 231 -35.05 58.77 -10.42
CA VAL A 231 -33.67 58.51 -10.83
C VAL A 231 -33.02 57.55 -9.83
N PRO A 232 -32.49 56.39 -10.26
CA PRO A 232 -31.69 55.54 -9.39
C PRO A 232 -30.31 56.15 -9.15
N ALA A 233 -29.74 55.90 -7.97
CA ALA A 233 -28.43 56.43 -7.56
C ALA A 233 -27.25 55.87 -8.38
N SER A 234 -26.06 56.44 -8.16
CA SER A 234 -24.82 56.10 -8.85
C SER A 234 -24.47 54.61 -8.83
N ILE A 235 -23.97 54.12 -9.96
CA ILE A 235 -23.39 52.78 -10.09
C ILE A 235 -21.95 52.87 -9.60
N VAL A 236 -21.69 52.40 -8.38
CA VAL A 236 -20.32 52.25 -7.86
C VAL A 236 -19.66 51.06 -8.57
N ASN A 237 -18.58 51.33 -9.32
CA ASN A 237 -17.79 50.29 -9.95
C ASN A 237 -17.06 49.46 -8.88
N SER A 238 -17.11 48.14 -8.99
CA SER A 238 -16.36 47.26 -8.09
C SER A 238 -15.85 46.03 -8.83
N VAL A 239 -14.59 45.67 -8.59
CA VAL A 239 -13.91 44.54 -9.25
C VAL A 239 -13.49 43.53 -8.18
N ILE A 240 -13.57 42.24 -8.53
CA ILE A 240 -13.07 41.15 -7.69
C ILE A 240 -11.65 40.80 -8.17
N LEU A 241 -10.69 40.86 -7.26
CA LEU A 241 -9.27 40.72 -7.54
C LEU A 241 -8.62 39.69 -6.62
N ARG A 242 -7.62 38.98 -7.13
CA ARG A 242 -6.80 38.03 -6.36
C ARG A 242 -5.59 38.73 -5.74
N VAL A 243 -5.42 38.56 -4.43
CA VAL A 243 -4.17 38.93 -3.74
C VAL A 243 -3.05 38.00 -4.18
N LEU A 244 -1.97 38.54 -4.75
CA LEU A 244 -0.74 37.79 -5.02
C LEU A 244 0.32 38.08 -3.93
N PRO A 245 1.18 37.08 -3.62
CA PRO A 245 2.37 37.28 -2.78
C PRO A 245 3.28 38.39 -3.31
N SER A 246 3.69 39.34 -2.46
CA SER A 246 4.60 40.44 -2.84
C SER A 246 5.97 39.94 -3.31
N ARG A 247 6.42 38.78 -2.83
CA ARG A 247 7.64 38.07 -3.29
C ARG A 247 7.67 37.77 -4.79
N LEU A 248 6.53 37.79 -5.50
CA LEU A 248 6.47 37.54 -6.93
C LEU A 248 6.75 38.79 -7.78
N LEU A 249 6.62 40.01 -7.22
CA LEU A 249 6.84 41.28 -7.91
C LEU A 249 7.67 42.27 -7.04
N PRO A 250 9.02 42.19 -7.06
CA PRO A 250 9.88 42.97 -6.17
C PRO A 250 9.81 44.50 -6.33
N SER A 251 9.28 44.99 -7.44
CA SER A 251 9.10 46.42 -7.75
C SER A 251 8.10 47.13 -6.83
N ALA A 252 7.20 46.39 -6.16
CA ALA A 252 6.12 46.90 -5.32
C ALA A 252 6.55 47.40 -3.92
N SER A 253 7.86 47.46 -3.63
CA SER A 253 8.37 47.85 -2.30
C SER A 253 8.40 49.38 -2.11
N HIS A 254 7.75 49.86 -1.05
CA HIS A 254 7.67 51.28 -0.67
C HIS A 254 7.92 51.44 0.84
N ASN A 255 8.73 52.44 1.21
CA ASN A 255 9.13 52.70 2.61
C ASN A 255 8.33 53.85 3.29
N GLY A 256 7.16 54.21 2.75
CA GLY A 256 6.24 55.14 3.39
C GLY A 256 5.34 54.47 4.45
N PRO A 257 4.63 55.25 5.27
CA PRO A 257 3.68 54.74 6.26
C PRO A 257 2.34 54.29 5.64
N GLU A 258 2.09 54.62 4.37
CA GLU A 258 0.85 54.34 3.64
C GLU A 258 0.87 52.93 3.03
N LEU A 259 -0.27 52.22 3.12
CA LEU A 259 -0.46 50.91 2.52
C LEU A 259 -0.75 51.06 1.03
N LEU A 260 0.24 50.78 0.18
CA LEU A 260 0.10 50.85 -1.27
C LEU A 260 -0.34 49.50 -1.85
N ALA A 261 -1.22 49.56 -2.84
CA ALA A 261 -1.69 48.42 -3.61
C ALA A 261 -1.55 48.68 -5.11
N PHE A 262 -1.08 47.69 -5.85
CA PHE A 262 -0.73 47.79 -7.26
C PHE A 262 -1.68 46.94 -8.12
N LEU A 263 -2.21 47.53 -9.19
CA LEU A 263 -3.11 46.89 -10.15
C LEU A 263 -2.58 46.99 -11.58
N SER A 264 -2.98 46.04 -12.43
CA SER A 264 -2.86 46.19 -13.88
C SER A 264 -3.60 47.47 -14.35
N PRO A 265 -3.07 48.26 -15.31
CA PRO A 265 -3.76 49.45 -15.82
C PRO A 265 -5.19 49.18 -16.34
N ASN A 266 -5.42 48.00 -16.91
CA ASN A 266 -6.75 47.59 -17.38
C ASN A 266 -7.76 47.49 -16.23
N ALA A 267 -7.43 46.77 -15.15
CA ALA A 267 -8.30 46.64 -13.97
C ALA A 267 -8.53 47.99 -13.25
N LEU A 268 -7.55 48.90 -13.29
CA LEU A 268 -7.75 50.27 -12.79
C LEU A 268 -8.75 51.04 -13.67
N SER A 269 -8.66 50.92 -15.00
CA SER A 269 -9.63 51.56 -15.92
C SER A 269 -11.05 51.01 -15.81
N GLU A 270 -11.22 49.73 -15.43
CA GLU A 270 -12.53 49.14 -15.12
C GLU A 270 -13.14 49.71 -13.82
N LEU A 271 -12.30 50.13 -12.86
CA LEU A 271 -12.74 50.82 -11.64
C LEU A 271 -13.04 52.30 -11.89
N GLU A 272 -12.13 53.04 -12.52
CA GLU A 272 -12.25 54.48 -12.78
C GLU A 272 -13.34 54.85 -13.79
N GLY A 273 -13.70 53.91 -14.67
CA GLY A 273 -14.81 54.07 -15.62
C GLY A 273 -14.55 55.05 -16.77
N PRO A 274 -15.54 55.25 -17.66
CA PRO A 274 -15.33 55.91 -18.96
C PRO A 274 -15.19 57.44 -18.92
N LYS A 275 -15.11 58.07 -17.75
CA LYS A 275 -15.11 59.54 -17.60
C LYS A 275 -13.73 60.16 -17.31
N THR A 276 -12.73 59.36 -16.95
CA THR A 276 -11.53 59.84 -16.24
C THR A 276 -10.26 59.77 -17.09
N GLN A 277 -10.37 60.06 -18.40
CA GLN A 277 -9.25 59.96 -19.35
C GLN A 277 -8.23 61.12 -19.22
N SER A 278 -7.46 61.15 -18.13
CA SER A 278 -6.23 61.92 -18.01
C SER A 278 -5.12 61.09 -17.34
N ALA A 279 -4.53 60.18 -18.10
CA ALA A 279 -3.50 59.25 -17.62
C ALA A 279 -2.21 59.98 -17.22
N THR A 280 -2.09 60.33 -15.93
CA THR A 280 -0.82 60.71 -15.30
C THR A 280 -0.28 59.49 -14.54
N PRO A 281 0.84 58.87 -14.96
CA PRO A 281 1.16 57.48 -14.62
C PRO A 281 1.67 57.24 -13.18
N LYS A 282 1.44 58.18 -12.25
CA LYS A 282 1.96 58.14 -10.86
C LYS A 282 0.99 58.78 -9.84
N LYS A 283 -0.31 58.48 -9.96
CA LYS A 283 -1.31 58.81 -8.95
C LYS A 283 -1.85 57.53 -8.33
N PHE A 284 -2.11 57.56 -7.03
CA PHE A 284 -2.80 56.50 -6.31
C PHE A 284 -4.12 57.05 -5.74
N SER A 285 -5.20 56.29 -5.90
CA SER A 285 -6.55 56.64 -5.46
C SER A 285 -6.92 55.84 -4.22
N PRO A 286 -7.54 56.43 -3.18
CA PRO A 286 -7.97 55.69 -2.00
C PRO A 286 -9.06 54.67 -2.36
N ALA A 287 -9.03 53.50 -1.71
CA ALA A 287 -9.94 52.41 -2.02
C ALA A 287 -10.41 51.65 -0.77
N THR A 288 -11.63 51.13 -0.84
CA THR A 288 -12.24 50.29 0.19
C THR A 288 -12.24 48.82 -0.23
N PHE A 289 -11.92 47.95 0.74
CA PHE A 289 -11.65 46.54 0.50
C PHE A 289 -12.61 45.63 1.28
N LYS A 290 -13.10 44.57 0.62
CA LYS A 290 -13.95 43.55 1.25
C LYS A 290 -13.51 42.14 0.87
N LYS A 291 -12.83 41.45 1.79
CA LYS A 291 -12.49 40.02 1.68
C LYS A 291 -13.77 39.19 1.51
N LEU A 292 -13.78 38.33 0.49
CA LEU A 292 -14.81 37.32 0.29
C LEU A 292 -14.48 36.10 1.16
N ARG A 293 -15.48 35.42 1.71
CA ARG A 293 -15.26 34.30 2.62
C ARG A 293 -14.90 33.03 1.84
N PRO A 294 -13.77 32.34 2.16
CA PRO A 294 -13.47 31.04 1.60
C PRO A 294 -14.45 29.96 2.12
N PRO A 295 -14.46 28.75 1.53
CA PRO A 295 -15.20 27.60 2.06
C PRO A 295 -14.83 27.26 3.52
N HIS A 296 -15.78 26.70 4.26
CA HIS A 296 -15.56 26.29 5.66
C HIS A 296 -14.88 24.91 5.74
N ASP A 297 -13.79 24.81 6.50
CA ASP A 297 -13.10 23.54 6.78
C ASP A 297 -13.91 22.68 7.77
N PRO A 298 -14.38 21.47 7.40
CA PRO A 298 -15.14 20.59 8.28
C PRO A 298 -14.32 20.00 9.44
N ALA A 299 -12.99 20.17 9.46
CA ALA A 299 -12.16 19.82 10.63
C ALA A 299 -12.21 20.88 11.76
N SER A 300 -12.58 22.12 11.44
CA SER A 300 -12.64 23.24 12.41
C SER A 300 -13.89 23.25 13.31
N SER A 301 -14.95 22.55 12.91
CA SER A 301 -16.25 22.56 13.58
C SER A 301 -16.38 21.47 14.65
N SER A 302 -15.93 21.75 15.88
CA SER A 302 -16.17 20.89 17.05
C SER A 302 -17.58 21.04 17.66
N THR A 303 -18.42 21.90 17.08
CA THR A 303 -19.86 22.03 17.39
C THR A 303 -20.68 21.82 16.12
N PRO A 304 -21.76 21.01 16.16
CA PRO A 304 -22.66 20.86 15.02
C PRO A 304 -23.46 22.15 14.83
N ALA A 305 -23.25 22.82 13.70
CA ALA A 305 -24.19 23.84 13.24
C ALA A 305 -25.55 23.17 12.93
N PRO A 306 -26.69 23.77 13.33
CA PRO A 306 -27.99 23.25 12.94
C PRO A 306 -28.14 23.29 11.41
N PRO A 307 -28.92 22.36 10.81
CA PRO A 307 -29.17 22.41 9.38
C PRO A 307 -29.87 23.73 9.00
N PRO A 308 -29.53 24.33 7.84
CA PRO A 308 -30.21 25.55 7.40
C PRO A 308 -31.69 25.26 7.15
N GLU A 309 -32.56 25.95 7.87
CA GLU A 309 -34.02 25.80 7.69
C GLU A 309 -34.43 26.17 6.26
N ALA A 310 -35.23 25.30 5.64
CA ALA A 310 -35.70 25.46 4.27
C ALA A 310 -36.80 26.54 4.17
N SER A 311 -36.42 27.80 4.36
CA SER A 311 -37.28 28.96 4.14
C SER A 311 -37.67 29.05 2.66
N ALA A 312 -38.95 28.78 2.37
CA ALA A 312 -39.48 28.87 1.02
C ALA A 312 -39.42 30.33 0.53
N ARG A 313 -38.58 30.61 -0.49
CA ARG A 313 -38.47 31.93 -1.12
C ARG A 313 -39.73 32.27 -1.92
N VAL A 314 -40.74 32.79 -1.24
CA VAL A 314 -41.86 33.50 -1.85
C VAL A 314 -41.35 34.84 -2.39
N LEU A 315 -41.60 35.11 -3.68
CA LEU A 315 -41.22 36.35 -4.37
C LEU A 315 -42.15 37.51 -3.97
N ASN A 316 -41.93 38.10 -2.79
CA ASN A 316 -42.63 39.30 -2.33
C ASN A 316 -41.79 40.57 -2.61
N SER A 317 -42.17 41.31 -3.66
CA SER A 317 -41.46 42.51 -4.13
C SER A 317 -41.80 43.80 -3.38
N SER A 318 -41.89 43.76 -2.04
CA SER A 318 -42.28 44.94 -1.22
C SER A 318 -41.87 44.85 0.25
N ALA A 319 -40.61 44.54 0.55
CA ALA A 319 -40.05 44.63 1.91
C ALA A 319 -38.53 44.86 1.92
N ARG A 320 -38.10 46.13 1.78
CA ARG A 320 -36.75 46.55 2.19
C ARG A 320 -36.87 47.29 3.52
N ASN A 321 -36.54 46.61 4.61
CA ASN A 321 -35.72 47.11 5.72
C ASN A 321 -35.51 46.02 6.79
N GLU A 322 -34.36 46.11 7.47
CA GLU A 322 -34.04 45.52 8.79
C GLU A 322 -34.29 44.01 9.01
N SER A 323 -33.28 43.18 8.73
CA SER A 323 -32.88 42.04 9.59
C SER A 323 -31.57 41.33 9.18
N ASP A 324 -30.60 42.04 8.57
CA ASP A 324 -29.24 41.50 8.43
C ASP A 324 -28.54 41.51 9.81
N SER A 325 -28.13 40.34 10.29
CA SER A 325 -27.58 40.18 11.64
C SER A 325 -26.12 40.63 11.72
N LYS A 326 -25.80 41.37 12.79
CA LYS A 326 -24.51 42.06 12.96
C LYS A 326 -23.32 41.09 12.97
N LEU A 327 -22.59 41.07 11.86
CA LEU A 327 -21.14 40.94 11.90
C LEU A 327 -20.56 42.35 11.86
N ALA A 328 -19.62 42.65 12.75
CA ALA A 328 -18.98 43.95 12.76
C ALA A 328 -18.23 44.19 11.44
N PRO A 329 -18.19 45.42 10.90
CA PRO A 329 -17.12 45.78 9.99
C PRO A 329 -15.79 45.54 10.71
N ILE A 330 -14.77 45.09 9.98
CA ILE A 330 -13.40 45.18 10.48
C ILE A 330 -13.14 46.67 10.67
N THR A 331 -12.89 47.10 11.91
CA THR A 331 -12.60 48.51 12.21
C THR A 331 -11.36 48.90 11.40
N PRO A 332 -11.37 49.99 10.62
CA PRO A 332 -10.20 50.41 9.86
C PRO A 332 -9.09 50.80 10.84
N GLY A 333 -8.10 49.92 10.98
CA GLY A 333 -6.89 50.18 11.75
C GLY A 333 -5.99 51.14 10.98
N ALA A 334 -6.20 52.45 11.20
CA ALA A 334 -5.34 53.58 10.83
C ALA A 334 -4.35 53.32 9.67
N GLY A 335 -4.86 53.39 8.44
CA GLY A 335 -4.08 53.24 7.23
C GLY A 335 -4.97 53.24 6.01
N ASP A 336 -5.18 54.42 5.41
CA ASP A 336 -5.88 54.52 4.13
C ASP A 336 -5.09 53.75 3.07
N VAL A 337 -5.77 52.88 2.33
CA VAL A 337 -5.14 51.95 1.39
C VAL A 337 -5.27 52.51 -0.02
N TYR A 338 -4.14 52.84 -0.62
CA TYR A 338 -4.07 53.60 -1.87
C TYR A 338 -3.71 52.70 -3.05
N VAL A 339 -4.52 52.77 -4.11
CA VAL A 339 -4.44 51.91 -5.30
C VAL A 339 -3.83 52.66 -6.48
N GLY A 340 -2.79 52.10 -7.09
CA GLY A 340 -2.12 52.67 -8.26
C GLY A 340 -1.78 51.65 -9.36
N PRO A 341 -1.44 52.12 -10.57
CA PRO A 341 -1.13 51.26 -11.71
C PRO A 341 0.30 50.68 -11.63
N SER A 342 0.46 49.42 -12.05
CA SER A 342 1.75 48.78 -12.34
C SER A 342 1.61 47.82 -13.53
N GLU A 343 2.51 47.93 -14.51
CA GLU A 343 2.52 47.06 -15.71
C GLU A 343 2.96 45.62 -15.39
N GLU A 344 3.63 45.40 -14.25
CA GLU A 344 4.11 44.08 -13.85
C GLU A 344 2.99 43.20 -13.25
N VAL A 345 1.86 43.80 -12.83
CA VAL A 345 0.72 43.08 -12.23
C VAL A 345 -0.23 42.56 -13.32
N PRO A 346 -0.50 41.25 -13.43
CA PRO A 346 -1.44 40.72 -14.40
C PRO A 346 -2.90 41.11 -14.10
N SER A 347 -3.72 41.26 -15.14
CA SER A 347 -5.16 41.55 -15.01
C SER A 347 -5.87 40.56 -14.10
N GLY A 348 -6.79 41.05 -13.25
CA GLY A 348 -7.50 40.23 -12.26
C GLY A 348 -6.77 40.04 -10.93
N HIS A 349 -5.57 40.60 -10.77
CA HIS A 349 -4.74 40.47 -9.58
C HIS A 349 -4.44 41.83 -8.93
N ILE A 350 -4.06 41.78 -7.65
CA ILE A 350 -3.61 42.91 -6.84
C ILE A 350 -2.41 42.47 -5.99
N VAL A 351 -1.42 43.36 -5.84
CA VAL A 351 -0.26 43.15 -4.97
C VAL A 351 -0.19 44.30 -3.96
N TYR A 352 0.02 43.98 -2.69
CA TYR A 352 0.24 44.97 -1.64
C TYR A 352 1.73 45.14 -1.34
N SER A 353 2.16 46.34 -0.96
CA SER A 353 3.49 46.57 -0.38
C SER A 353 3.64 45.85 0.98
N ALA A 354 2.57 45.84 1.78
CA ALA A 354 2.41 45.05 2.99
C ALA A 354 0.95 44.58 3.14
N LEU A 355 0.72 43.34 3.59
CA LEU A 355 -0.64 42.77 3.71
C LEU A 355 -1.45 43.47 4.83
N PRO A 356 -2.69 43.93 4.57
CA PRO A 356 -3.57 44.47 5.60
C PRO A 356 -4.08 43.40 6.58
N ASP A 357 -4.38 43.79 7.82
CA ASP A 357 -4.89 42.89 8.88
C ASP A 357 -6.12 42.07 8.42
N GLY A 358 -5.98 40.74 8.48
CA GLY A 358 -7.03 39.79 8.12
C GLY A 358 -7.09 39.40 6.63
N VAL A 359 -6.25 39.97 5.78
CA VAL A 359 -6.05 39.56 4.38
C VAL A 359 -4.84 38.64 4.26
N GLU A 360 -4.98 37.52 3.56
CA GLU A 360 -3.94 36.51 3.35
C GLU A 360 -3.55 36.43 1.87
N GLU A 361 -2.41 35.81 1.56
CA GLU A 361 -2.04 35.54 0.17
C GLU A 361 -3.08 34.64 -0.52
N TRP A 362 -3.31 34.86 -1.82
CA TRP A 362 -4.28 34.11 -2.65
C TRP A 362 -5.77 34.34 -2.34
N ASP A 363 -6.10 35.21 -1.38
CA ASP A 363 -7.48 35.66 -1.13
C ASP A 363 -8.16 36.26 -2.36
N LEU A 364 -9.49 36.20 -2.37
CA LEU A 364 -10.33 36.98 -3.27
C LEU A 364 -10.93 38.16 -2.51
N ILE A 365 -10.63 39.37 -2.96
CA ILE A 365 -11.13 40.62 -2.38
C ILE A 365 -11.97 41.37 -3.41
N ARG A 366 -12.99 42.08 -2.96
CA ARG A 366 -13.65 43.12 -3.76
C ARG A 366 -13.04 44.47 -3.44
N VAL A 367 -12.72 45.22 -4.47
CA VAL A 367 -12.17 46.58 -4.40
C VAL A 367 -13.21 47.54 -4.99
N ASN A 368 -13.43 48.66 -4.30
CA ASN A 368 -14.16 49.82 -4.82
C ASN A 368 -13.30 51.06 -4.54
N LEU A 369 -13.16 51.95 -5.54
CA LEU A 369 -12.53 53.26 -5.32
C LEU A 369 -13.46 54.15 -4.50
N ASP A 370 -12.89 55.07 -3.74
CA ASP A 370 -13.65 56.15 -3.08
C ASP A 370 -13.67 57.40 -3.98
N GLU A 371 -14.84 58.04 -4.14
CA GLU A 371 -15.00 59.18 -5.06
C GLU A 371 -14.61 60.52 -4.43
N ASP A 372 -14.57 60.61 -3.09
CA ASP A 372 -14.38 61.86 -2.32
C ASP A 372 -12.96 62.04 -1.72
N GLY A 373 -12.03 61.12 -1.94
CA GLY A 373 -10.70 61.09 -1.28
C GLY A 373 -9.55 61.74 -2.07
N GLU A 374 -8.55 62.30 -1.36
CA GLU A 374 -7.38 62.93 -1.98
C GLU A 374 -6.44 61.90 -2.64
N MET A 375 -5.95 62.22 -3.85
CA MET A 375 -5.03 61.36 -4.60
C MET A 375 -3.57 61.56 -4.18
N LEU A 376 -2.87 60.50 -3.78
CA LEU A 376 -1.44 60.55 -3.49
C LEU A 376 -0.59 60.57 -4.76
N SER A 377 0.51 61.33 -4.71
CA SER A 377 1.57 61.34 -5.74
C SER A 377 2.85 60.75 -5.14
N VAL A 378 3.04 59.44 -5.32
CA VAL A 378 4.19 58.71 -4.80
C VAL A 378 5.44 59.01 -5.65
N GLY A 379 6.60 59.06 -4.99
CA GLY A 379 7.90 59.24 -5.65
C GLY A 379 8.29 58.07 -6.55
N GLU A 380 9.49 58.13 -7.16
CA GLU A 380 9.98 57.00 -7.95
C GLU A 380 10.25 55.78 -7.04
N PRO A 381 9.80 54.57 -7.41
CA PRO A 381 10.09 53.36 -6.63
C PRO A 381 11.61 53.14 -6.60
N ILE A 382 12.13 52.80 -5.42
CA ILE A 382 13.56 52.53 -5.24
C ILE A 382 13.88 51.23 -5.96
N ARG A 383 14.39 51.32 -7.19
CA ARG A 383 15.04 50.20 -7.87
C ARG A 383 16.21 49.75 -7.00
N GLN A 384 16.04 48.63 -6.30
CA GLN A 384 17.16 47.95 -5.66
C GLN A 384 18.09 47.47 -6.77
N ASN A 385 19.22 48.17 -6.94
CA ASN A 385 20.21 47.83 -7.97
C ASN A 385 20.90 46.53 -7.56
N GLY A 386 20.54 45.47 -8.28
CA GLY A 386 20.66 44.11 -7.79
C GLY A 386 19.26 43.55 -7.57
N VAL A 387 18.71 42.93 -8.61
CA VAL A 387 17.74 41.85 -8.41
C VAL A 387 18.45 40.86 -7.48
N PRO A 388 17.95 40.58 -6.26
CA PRO A 388 18.47 39.44 -5.52
C PRO A 388 18.18 38.24 -6.39
N GLU A 389 19.23 37.55 -6.87
CA GLU A 389 19.02 36.34 -7.65
C GLU A 389 18.20 35.39 -6.79
N ILE A 390 16.93 35.19 -7.17
CA ILE A 390 16.04 34.24 -6.51
C ILE A 390 16.52 32.85 -6.95
N HIS A 391 17.66 32.44 -6.41
CA HIS A 391 18.06 31.05 -6.36
C HIS A 391 16.87 30.30 -5.75
N PRO A 392 16.18 29.42 -6.48
CA PRO A 392 15.06 28.71 -5.91
C PRO A 392 15.62 27.82 -4.79
N GLU A 393 15.30 28.16 -3.53
CA GLU A 393 15.89 27.53 -2.34
C GLU A 393 15.65 26.01 -2.26
N THR A 394 14.78 25.48 -3.12
CA THR A 394 14.58 24.05 -3.33
C THR A 394 14.78 23.62 -4.79
N PHE A 395 15.94 23.94 -5.38
CA PHE A 395 16.42 23.25 -6.58
C PHE A 395 16.80 21.79 -6.24
N LEU A 396 15.98 20.82 -6.65
CA LEU A 396 16.21 19.40 -6.41
C LEU A 396 17.14 18.80 -7.47
N ALA A 397 18.43 18.86 -7.20
CA ALA A 397 19.47 18.33 -8.08
C ALA A 397 19.24 16.86 -8.50
N GLY A 398 19.50 16.54 -9.76
CA GLY A 398 19.48 15.16 -10.28
C GLY A 398 18.08 14.62 -10.62
N VAL A 399 17.06 15.48 -10.62
CA VAL A 399 15.63 15.12 -10.87
C VAL A 399 15.02 16.02 -11.97
N ASP A 400 15.85 16.77 -12.69
CA ASP A 400 15.46 17.88 -13.55
C ASP A 400 14.55 17.48 -14.72
N ASP A 401 14.82 16.35 -15.39
CA ASP A 401 13.97 15.76 -16.43
C ASP A 401 12.54 15.45 -15.92
N ILE A 402 12.43 14.98 -14.68
CA ILE A 402 11.13 14.68 -14.04
C ILE A 402 10.40 15.99 -13.66
N LEU A 403 11.11 17.01 -13.20
CA LEU A 403 10.53 18.33 -12.87
C LEU A 403 10.05 19.07 -14.13
N ASP A 404 10.86 19.10 -15.18
CA ASP A 404 10.54 19.69 -16.49
C ASP A 404 9.33 19.00 -17.12
N ARG A 405 9.31 17.66 -17.16
CA ARG A 405 8.19 16.87 -17.67
C ARG A 405 6.89 17.12 -16.91
N CYS A 406 6.93 17.07 -15.58
CA CYS A 406 5.74 17.29 -14.74
C CYS A 406 5.21 18.73 -14.82
N SER A 407 6.10 19.73 -14.80
CA SER A 407 5.68 21.14 -14.93
C SER A 407 5.09 21.43 -16.30
N LYS A 408 5.71 20.95 -17.39
CA LYS A 408 5.15 21.04 -18.76
C LYS A 408 3.77 20.40 -18.88
N TYR A 409 3.52 19.24 -18.24
CA TYR A 409 2.18 18.64 -18.21
C TYR A 409 1.17 19.58 -17.53
N CYS A 410 1.45 20.05 -16.32
CA CYS A 410 0.55 20.93 -15.57
C CYS A 410 0.26 22.25 -16.33
N THR A 411 1.29 22.91 -16.86
CA THR A 411 1.14 24.14 -17.67
C THR A 411 0.27 23.88 -18.91
N ARG A 412 0.46 22.74 -19.60
CA ARG A 412 -0.34 22.36 -20.77
C ARG A 412 -1.82 22.13 -20.42
N GLU A 413 -2.11 21.39 -19.36
CA GLU A 413 -3.50 21.14 -18.95
C GLU A 413 -4.19 22.44 -18.48
N LEU A 414 -3.49 23.33 -17.74
CA LEU A 414 -4.02 24.65 -17.36
C LEU A 414 -4.32 25.53 -18.58
N LEU A 415 -3.42 25.57 -19.57
CA LEU A 415 -3.63 26.29 -20.84
C LEU A 415 -4.83 25.71 -21.63
N MET A 416 -4.93 24.39 -21.72
CA MET A 416 -6.07 23.71 -22.35
C MET A 416 -7.39 23.91 -21.59
N HIS A 417 -7.35 24.16 -20.28
CA HIS A 417 -8.52 24.55 -19.50
C HIS A 417 -8.91 26.01 -19.75
N SER A 418 -7.95 26.92 -19.96
CA SER A 418 -8.23 28.32 -20.32
C SER A 418 -8.99 28.44 -21.65
N LEU A 419 -8.69 27.57 -22.62
CA LEU A 419 -9.35 27.51 -23.94
C LEU A 419 -10.75 26.87 -23.93
N LYS A 420 -11.22 26.28 -22.81
CA LYS A 420 -12.49 25.53 -22.75
C LYS A 420 -13.47 26.13 -21.74
N ASN A 421 -14.68 26.48 -22.19
CA ASN A 421 -15.72 27.05 -21.32
C ASN A 421 -16.18 26.09 -20.20
N SER A 422 -16.17 24.78 -20.46
CA SER A 422 -16.41 23.73 -19.47
C SER A 422 -15.38 22.62 -19.56
N VAL A 423 -15.03 22.02 -18.43
CA VAL A 423 -14.22 20.81 -18.31
C VAL A 423 -14.93 19.85 -17.34
N HIS A 424 -14.88 18.54 -17.62
CA HIS A 424 -15.50 17.48 -16.81
C HIS A 424 -14.43 16.53 -16.28
N GLY A 425 -14.39 16.34 -14.95
CA GLY A 425 -13.33 15.59 -14.24
C GLY A 425 -12.01 16.37 -14.13
N LEU A 426 -11.13 15.92 -13.24
CA LEU A 426 -9.77 16.48 -13.13
C LEU A 426 -8.78 15.80 -14.07
N SER A 427 -7.84 16.57 -14.61
CA SER A 427 -6.63 16.03 -15.23
C SER A 427 -5.64 15.61 -14.15
N GLY A 428 -5.51 14.31 -13.91
CA GLY A 428 -4.55 13.75 -12.95
C GLY A 428 -3.16 13.51 -13.55
N LEU A 429 -2.13 13.80 -12.76
CA LEU A 429 -0.73 13.37 -12.91
C LEU A 429 -0.35 12.53 -11.67
N LEU A 430 0.19 11.33 -11.88
CA LEU A 430 0.59 10.43 -10.79
C LEU A 430 2.11 10.25 -10.75
N ILE A 431 2.73 10.58 -9.61
CA ILE A 431 4.14 10.30 -9.32
C ILE A 431 4.23 8.98 -8.53
N THR A 432 4.86 7.97 -9.13
CA THR A 432 5.13 6.65 -8.50
C THR A 432 6.63 6.47 -8.23
N GLY A 433 6.99 5.45 -7.46
CA GLY A 433 8.38 5.14 -7.10
C GLY A 433 8.46 4.74 -5.62
N ARG A 434 9.52 4.03 -5.20
CA ARG A 434 9.62 3.48 -3.84
C ARG A 434 9.52 4.53 -2.72
N SER A 435 9.17 4.10 -1.52
CA SER A 435 9.37 4.91 -0.31
C SER A 435 10.84 5.33 -0.18
N GLY A 436 11.10 6.56 0.26
CA GLY A 436 12.44 7.15 0.30
C GLY A 436 12.98 7.72 -1.04
N ALA A 437 12.28 7.56 -2.16
CA ALA A 437 12.70 8.09 -3.47
C ALA A 437 12.51 9.62 -3.64
N GLY A 438 12.04 10.34 -2.62
CA GLY A 438 11.90 11.82 -2.66
C GLY A 438 10.58 12.37 -3.23
N LYS A 439 9.58 11.51 -3.52
CA LYS A 439 8.27 11.88 -4.12
C LYS A 439 7.63 13.15 -3.54
N THR A 440 7.51 13.24 -2.22
CA THR A 440 6.98 14.41 -1.49
C THR A 440 7.72 15.72 -1.83
N SER A 441 9.06 15.67 -1.89
CA SER A 441 9.88 16.85 -2.24
C SER A 441 9.65 17.27 -3.69
N ILE A 442 9.60 16.29 -4.60
CA ILE A 442 9.35 16.52 -6.03
C ILE A 442 7.97 17.18 -6.21
N ALA A 443 6.92 16.64 -5.60
CA ALA A 443 5.57 17.19 -5.68
C ALA A 443 5.47 18.62 -5.13
N ARG A 444 6.07 18.91 -3.96
CA ARG A 444 6.12 20.27 -3.39
C ARG A 444 6.92 21.25 -4.25
N THR A 445 7.98 20.79 -4.90
CA THR A 445 8.80 21.61 -5.81
C THR A 445 8.05 21.95 -7.08
N ILE A 446 7.34 20.98 -7.69
CA ILE A 446 6.43 21.22 -8.82
C ILE A 446 5.35 22.24 -8.44
N GLY A 447 4.78 22.14 -7.23
CA GLY A 447 3.82 23.12 -6.72
C GLY A 447 4.39 24.54 -6.70
N ARG A 448 5.58 24.72 -6.10
CA ARG A 448 6.27 26.02 -6.06
C ARG A 448 6.58 26.55 -7.47
N MET A 449 7.11 25.71 -8.36
CA MET A 449 7.39 26.10 -9.75
C MET A 449 6.14 26.62 -10.49
N LEU A 450 4.94 26.11 -10.18
CA LEU A 450 3.68 26.55 -10.79
C LEU A 450 3.02 27.76 -10.08
N GLN A 451 3.38 28.02 -8.82
CA GLN A 451 3.09 29.30 -8.12
C GLN A 451 3.98 30.42 -8.66
N ASP A 452 5.26 30.13 -8.89
CA ASP A 452 6.29 31.11 -9.19
C ASP A 452 6.42 31.40 -10.71
N ASP A 453 5.93 30.52 -11.58
CA ASP A 453 5.85 30.76 -13.04
C ASP A 453 4.79 31.85 -13.34
N PRO A 454 5.19 33.03 -13.89
CA PRO A 454 4.27 34.13 -14.19
C PRO A 454 3.18 33.79 -15.22
N ARG A 455 3.31 32.68 -15.95
CA ARG A 455 2.34 32.21 -16.95
C ARG A 455 1.19 31.42 -16.34
N THR A 456 1.36 30.88 -15.14
CA THR A 456 0.34 30.05 -14.46
C THR A 456 -0.19 30.66 -13.19
N LEU A 457 0.66 31.25 -12.35
CA LEU A 457 0.31 31.86 -11.05
C LEU A 457 -0.75 31.04 -10.30
N SER A 458 -0.51 29.72 -10.16
CA SER A 458 -1.54 28.80 -9.68
C SER A 458 -1.48 28.61 -8.18
N TYR A 459 -2.61 28.74 -7.49
CA TYR A 459 -2.72 28.39 -6.07
C TYR A 459 -2.46 26.89 -5.85
N VAL A 460 -1.75 26.51 -4.80
CA VAL A 460 -1.43 25.11 -4.49
C VAL A 460 -2.05 24.69 -3.18
N HIS A 461 -2.95 23.72 -3.25
CA HIS A 461 -3.53 23.08 -2.06
C HIS A 461 -2.81 21.74 -1.82
N TYR A 462 -1.97 21.67 -0.78
CA TYR A 462 -1.20 20.47 -0.43
C TYR A 462 -1.87 19.70 0.72
N VAL A 463 -2.17 18.43 0.48
CA VAL A 463 -2.80 17.51 1.42
C VAL A 463 -1.91 16.27 1.59
N ASP A 464 -1.63 15.88 2.83
CA ASP A 464 -1.01 14.58 3.15
C ASP A 464 -2.09 13.58 3.56
N ALA A 465 -2.41 12.66 2.65
CA ALA A 465 -3.47 11.68 2.84
C ALA A 465 -3.21 10.71 4.01
N SER A 466 -1.95 10.60 4.47
CA SER A 466 -1.57 9.82 5.65
C SER A 466 -2.35 10.22 6.91
N LYS A 467 -2.67 11.52 7.06
CA LYS A 467 -3.34 12.10 8.25
C LYS A 467 -4.82 11.76 8.35
N LEU A 468 -5.40 11.21 7.28
CA LEU A 468 -6.84 10.95 7.15
C LEU A 468 -7.19 9.47 7.37
N LEU A 469 -6.17 8.62 7.54
CA LEU A 469 -6.29 7.17 7.69
C LEU A 469 -7.26 6.78 8.82
N GLU A 470 -7.21 7.49 9.94
CA GLU A 470 -7.97 7.20 11.17
C GLU A 470 -9.38 7.85 11.20
N GLN A 471 -9.68 8.78 10.29
CA GLN A 471 -10.94 9.55 10.31
C GLN A 471 -12.14 8.75 9.75
N ASN A 472 -13.35 9.01 10.26
CA ASN A 472 -14.58 8.37 9.75
C ASN A 472 -14.80 8.67 8.25
N ILE A 473 -15.36 7.72 7.50
CA ILE A 473 -15.60 7.80 6.04
C ILE A 473 -16.38 9.07 5.67
N ALA A 474 -17.38 9.45 6.48
CA ALA A 474 -18.15 10.67 6.28
C ALA A 474 -17.30 11.95 6.40
N ALA A 475 -16.37 12.01 7.36
CA ALA A 475 -15.47 13.16 7.54
C ALA A 475 -14.46 13.29 6.39
N VAL A 476 -13.88 12.17 5.94
CA VAL A 476 -13.00 12.13 4.76
C VAL A 476 -13.75 12.53 3.49
N THR A 477 -15.02 12.11 3.35
CA THR A 477 -15.87 12.51 2.21
C THR A 477 -16.23 14.01 2.26
N ALA A 478 -16.45 14.58 3.45
CA ALA A 478 -16.62 16.03 3.60
C ALA A 478 -15.34 16.80 3.21
N GLN A 479 -14.17 16.30 3.63
CA GLN A 479 -12.87 16.84 3.24
C GLN A 479 -12.64 16.80 1.71
N PHE A 480 -13.03 15.72 1.01
CA PHE A 480 -12.94 15.66 -0.46
C PHE A 480 -13.71 16.79 -1.15
N ASN A 481 -14.92 17.12 -0.68
CA ASN A 481 -15.70 18.24 -1.21
C ASN A 481 -15.03 19.58 -0.86
N PHE A 482 -14.59 19.76 0.40
CA PHE A 482 -13.88 20.97 0.84
C PHE A 482 -12.62 21.28 0.01
N TRP A 483 -11.81 20.27 -0.36
CA TRP A 483 -10.65 20.49 -1.23
C TRP A 483 -11.06 20.89 -2.65
N PHE A 484 -12.13 20.29 -3.20
CA PHE A 484 -12.65 20.64 -4.52
C PHE A 484 -13.20 22.08 -4.55
N ASP A 485 -13.95 22.48 -3.52
CA ASP A 485 -14.50 23.82 -3.38
C ASP A 485 -13.41 24.87 -3.14
N THR A 486 -12.40 24.56 -2.32
CA THR A 486 -11.23 25.42 -2.09
C THR A 486 -10.41 25.59 -3.37
N CYS A 487 -10.11 24.50 -4.08
CA CYS A 487 -9.46 24.58 -5.39
C CYS A 487 -10.33 25.32 -6.41
N THR A 488 -11.67 25.27 -6.27
CA THR A 488 -12.62 26.01 -7.11
C THR A 488 -12.63 27.51 -6.84
N TRP A 489 -12.46 27.91 -5.58
CA TRP A 489 -12.34 29.29 -5.16
C TRP A 489 -11.05 29.94 -5.71
N HIS A 490 -9.90 29.28 -5.57
CA HIS A 490 -8.60 29.85 -5.92
C HIS A 490 -8.11 29.54 -7.37
N ARG A 491 -9.00 29.31 -8.35
CA ARG A 491 -8.62 28.99 -9.75
C ARG A 491 -7.80 30.11 -10.45
N PRO A 492 -6.74 29.81 -11.22
CA PRO A 492 -6.16 28.49 -11.49
C PRO A 492 -5.47 27.89 -10.25
N SER A 493 -5.59 26.57 -10.08
CA SER A 493 -5.14 25.86 -8.88
C SER A 493 -4.65 24.44 -9.16
N VAL A 494 -3.76 23.95 -8.28
CA VAL A 494 -3.22 22.59 -8.30
C VAL A 494 -3.50 21.94 -6.94
N LEU A 495 -4.20 20.80 -6.98
CA LEU A 495 -4.45 19.96 -5.82
C LEU A 495 -3.35 18.90 -5.74
N ILE A 496 -2.57 18.90 -4.65
CA ILE A 496 -1.49 17.93 -4.42
C ILE A 496 -1.91 16.95 -3.31
N LEU A 497 -2.10 15.68 -3.67
CA LEU A 497 -2.41 14.58 -2.75
C LEU A 497 -1.18 13.70 -2.53
N ASP A 498 -0.48 13.95 -1.44
CA ASP A 498 0.72 13.19 -1.02
C ASP A 498 0.30 11.90 -0.29
N ASN A 499 1.06 10.82 -0.47
CA ASN A 499 0.78 9.48 0.09
C ASN A 499 -0.63 8.92 -0.23
N PHE A 500 -1.13 9.18 -1.44
CA PHE A 500 -2.52 8.91 -1.86
C PHE A 500 -2.94 7.43 -1.74
N ASP A 501 -2.00 6.49 -1.92
CA ASP A 501 -2.22 5.05 -1.80
C ASP A 501 -2.37 4.53 -0.36
N LYS A 502 -2.01 5.33 0.66
CA LYS A 502 -2.36 5.00 2.05
C LYS A 502 -3.85 5.18 2.35
N LEU A 503 -4.52 6.09 1.63
CA LEU A 503 -5.94 6.37 1.82
C LEU A 503 -6.81 5.49 0.91
N LEU A 504 -6.42 5.32 -0.35
CA LEU A 504 -7.13 4.52 -1.36
C LEU A 504 -6.30 3.31 -1.80
N SER A 505 -5.98 2.45 -0.84
CA SER A 505 -5.16 1.25 -1.05
C SER A 505 -5.84 0.22 -1.95
N ALA A 506 -5.02 -0.61 -2.60
CA ALA A 506 -5.47 -1.80 -3.32
C ALA A 506 -6.35 -2.72 -2.43
N GLU A 507 -7.36 -3.36 -3.04
CA GLU A 507 -8.15 -4.39 -2.36
C GLU A 507 -7.28 -5.63 -2.08
N VAL A 508 -7.34 -6.15 -0.85
CA VAL A 508 -6.66 -7.38 -0.46
C VAL A 508 -7.71 -8.46 -0.24
N GLU A 509 -7.65 -9.55 -1.01
CA GLU A 509 -8.71 -10.57 -1.12
C GLU A 509 -9.06 -11.30 0.20
N HIS A 510 -8.29 -11.10 1.26
CA HIS A 510 -8.49 -11.70 2.59
C HIS A 510 -8.54 -10.67 3.74
N ALA A 511 -8.81 -9.39 3.43
CA ALA A 511 -9.01 -8.33 4.43
C ALA A 511 -10.15 -7.39 4.02
N ASP A 512 -10.87 -6.83 5.00
CA ASP A 512 -12.06 -6.00 4.77
C ASP A 512 -11.74 -4.65 4.10
N SER A 513 -11.59 -4.69 2.78
CA SER A 513 -11.30 -3.55 1.90
C SER A 513 -12.52 -2.61 1.72
N PHE A 514 -13.57 -2.81 2.52
CA PHE A 514 -14.81 -2.02 2.51
C PHE A 514 -14.57 -0.51 2.61
N ARG A 515 -13.64 -0.09 3.49
CA ARG A 515 -13.30 1.33 3.72
C ARG A 515 -12.59 1.95 2.52
N SER A 516 -11.51 1.35 2.03
CA SER A 516 -10.74 1.89 0.89
C SER A 516 -11.60 1.92 -0.38
N ARG A 517 -12.47 0.92 -0.56
CA ARG A 517 -13.44 0.90 -1.65
C ARG A 517 -14.51 2.00 -1.55
N HIS A 518 -15.17 2.18 -0.40
CA HIS A 518 -16.16 3.25 -0.25
C HIS A 518 -15.54 4.65 -0.41
N LEU A 519 -14.34 4.86 0.11
CA LEU A 519 -13.58 6.09 -0.11
C LEU A 519 -13.20 6.26 -1.59
N THR A 520 -12.86 5.19 -2.30
CA THR A 520 -12.57 5.24 -3.75
C THR A 520 -13.82 5.57 -4.56
N GLU A 521 -14.95 4.91 -4.30
CA GLU A 521 -16.22 5.20 -4.97
C GLU A 521 -16.68 6.65 -4.69
N ALA A 522 -16.53 7.15 -3.45
CA ALA A 522 -16.80 8.55 -3.10
C ALA A 522 -15.85 9.55 -3.79
N PHE A 523 -14.55 9.28 -3.81
CA PHE A 523 -13.53 10.11 -4.46
C PHE A 523 -13.76 10.21 -5.97
N LEU A 524 -14.03 9.07 -6.64
CA LEU A 524 -14.32 9.05 -8.08
C LEU A 524 -15.62 9.78 -8.43
N ASN A 525 -16.63 9.76 -7.56
CA ASN A 525 -17.88 10.53 -7.74
C ASN A 525 -17.69 12.05 -7.65
N ILE A 526 -16.55 12.54 -7.14
CA ILE A 526 -16.21 13.98 -7.07
C ILE A 526 -15.22 14.35 -8.19
N PHE A 527 -14.17 13.56 -8.39
CA PHE A 527 -13.02 13.95 -9.24
C PHE A 527 -12.99 13.30 -10.63
N SER A 528 -13.73 12.22 -10.90
CA SER A 528 -13.73 11.55 -12.21
C SER A 528 -14.62 12.26 -13.24
N CYS A 529 -14.26 12.16 -14.52
CA CYS A 529 -15.10 12.56 -15.65
C CYS A 529 -16.40 11.74 -15.77
N ASN A 530 -16.45 10.54 -15.19
CA ASN A 530 -17.61 9.64 -15.24
C ASN A 530 -18.67 9.93 -14.16
N ALA A 531 -18.45 10.92 -13.30
CA ALA A 531 -19.36 11.28 -12.21
C ALA A 531 -20.70 11.85 -12.73
N ARG A 532 -21.79 11.11 -12.53
CA ARG A 532 -23.14 11.47 -13.03
C ARG A 532 -23.85 12.55 -12.20
N THR A 533 -23.45 12.76 -10.95
CA THR A 533 -24.24 13.54 -9.97
C THR A 533 -23.87 15.02 -9.92
N ALA A 534 -22.58 15.38 -10.00
CA ALA A 534 -22.14 16.77 -10.15
C ALA A 534 -20.66 16.89 -10.57
N SER A 535 -20.36 16.81 -11.88
CA SER A 535 -19.11 17.39 -12.39
C SER A 535 -19.26 18.91 -12.50
N LEU A 536 -19.23 19.59 -11.35
CA LEU A 536 -19.03 21.04 -11.25
C LEU A 536 -17.85 21.42 -12.16
N ASN A 537 -18.07 22.35 -13.10
CA ASN A 537 -17.12 22.70 -14.17
C ASN A 537 -15.69 22.77 -13.63
N SER A 538 -14.80 21.85 -14.00
CA SER A 538 -13.46 21.69 -13.40
C SER A 538 -12.38 22.60 -13.99
N ARG A 539 -12.78 23.54 -14.88
CA ARG A 539 -11.89 24.52 -15.54
C ARG A 539 -10.89 25.14 -14.55
N GLY A 540 -9.60 24.98 -14.84
CA GLY A 540 -8.51 25.62 -14.12
C GLY A 540 -7.97 24.84 -12.91
N ILE A 541 -8.43 23.62 -12.66
CA ILE A 541 -7.91 22.73 -11.61
C ILE A 541 -7.10 21.58 -12.23
N VAL A 542 -5.91 21.29 -11.68
CA VAL A 542 -5.10 20.10 -12.02
C VAL A 542 -4.86 19.27 -10.76
N LEU A 543 -4.87 17.94 -10.87
CA LEU A 543 -4.60 17.01 -9.78
C LEU A 543 -3.20 16.42 -9.91
N LEU A 544 -2.40 16.53 -8.86
CA LEU A 544 -1.11 15.86 -8.71
C LEU A 544 -1.21 14.88 -7.52
N ALA A 545 -0.92 13.60 -7.73
CA ALA A 545 -0.92 12.61 -6.67
C ALA A 545 0.43 11.90 -6.57
N THR A 546 0.78 11.42 -5.37
CA THR A 546 1.94 10.52 -5.18
C THR A 546 1.51 9.18 -4.61
N ALA A 547 2.09 8.09 -5.09
CA ALA A 547 1.91 6.73 -4.56
C ALA A 547 3.23 5.96 -4.59
N ASP A 548 3.36 4.84 -3.88
CA ASP A 548 4.52 3.96 -4.04
C ASP A 548 4.51 3.26 -5.42
N SER A 549 3.34 2.81 -5.89
CA SER A 549 3.19 2.17 -7.20
C SER A 549 1.77 2.30 -7.76
N THR A 550 1.58 2.05 -9.06
CA THR A 550 0.23 1.91 -9.65
C THR A 550 -0.53 0.69 -9.10
N ALA A 551 0.18 -0.28 -8.52
CA ALA A 551 -0.37 -1.50 -7.93
C ALA A 551 -0.64 -1.40 -6.41
N SER A 552 -0.26 -0.30 -5.74
CA SER A 552 -0.68 -0.02 -4.36
C SER A 552 -1.99 0.76 -4.28
N LEU A 553 -2.47 1.31 -5.41
CA LEU A 553 -3.75 2.01 -5.55
C LEU A 553 -4.93 1.05 -5.78
N HIS A 554 -6.11 1.46 -5.34
CA HIS A 554 -7.37 0.75 -5.58
C HIS A 554 -7.64 0.51 -7.09
N PRO A 555 -7.99 -0.71 -7.55
CA PRO A 555 -8.13 -1.03 -8.98
C PRO A 555 -9.07 -0.10 -9.77
N PHE A 556 -10.18 0.34 -9.16
CA PHE A 556 -11.11 1.29 -9.78
C PHE A 556 -10.48 2.64 -10.17
N ILE A 557 -9.40 3.07 -9.49
CA ILE A 557 -8.69 4.31 -9.84
C ILE A 557 -8.00 4.12 -11.20
N ASN A 558 -7.32 2.99 -11.39
CA ASN A 558 -6.64 2.66 -12.65
C ASN A 558 -7.64 2.50 -13.81
N SER A 559 -8.83 1.92 -13.58
CA SER A 559 -9.89 1.84 -14.62
C SER A 559 -10.69 3.14 -14.82
N SER A 560 -10.59 4.11 -13.92
CA SER A 560 -11.31 5.39 -14.04
C SER A 560 -10.68 6.39 -15.02
N HIS A 561 -9.45 6.12 -15.48
CA HIS A 561 -8.63 7.00 -16.32
C HIS A 561 -8.39 8.43 -15.75
N LEU A 562 -8.52 8.61 -14.43
CA LEU A 562 -8.26 9.89 -13.74
C LEU A 562 -6.84 10.42 -13.98
N PHE A 563 -5.84 9.54 -13.85
CA PHE A 563 -4.44 9.87 -14.12
C PHE A 563 -4.12 9.60 -15.59
N LYS A 564 -3.99 10.68 -16.38
CA LYS A 564 -3.65 10.58 -17.82
C LYS A 564 -2.17 10.33 -18.04
N GLU A 565 -1.33 10.83 -17.13
CA GLU A 565 0.11 10.64 -17.14
C GLU A 565 0.59 10.07 -15.81
N VAL A 566 1.50 9.10 -15.90
CA VAL A 566 2.14 8.44 -14.76
C VAL A 566 3.65 8.56 -14.95
N VAL A 567 4.33 9.15 -13.98
CA VAL A 567 5.78 9.30 -13.95
C VAL A 567 6.34 8.39 -12.85
N HIS A 568 7.46 7.73 -13.13
CA HIS A 568 8.05 6.74 -12.23
C HIS A 568 9.45 7.16 -11.79
N VAL A 569 9.57 7.55 -10.52
CA VAL A 569 10.82 7.95 -9.86
C VAL A 569 11.62 6.70 -9.51
N LYS A 570 12.62 6.40 -10.35
CA LYS A 570 13.59 5.32 -10.13
C LYS A 570 14.57 5.69 -9.02
N ALA A 571 15.34 4.71 -8.53
CA ALA A 571 16.51 4.99 -7.70
C ALA A 571 17.51 5.90 -8.44
N PRO A 572 18.22 6.80 -7.74
CA PRO A 572 19.11 7.77 -8.38
C PRO A 572 20.32 7.09 -9.05
N ASN A 573 20.54 7.42 -10.33
CA ASN A 573 21.73 7.08 -11.10
C ASN A 573 22.99 7.70 -10.47
N LYS A 574 24.19 7.19 -10.82
CA LYS A 574 25.48 7.68 -10.26
C LYS A 574 25.61 9.20 -10.30
N ASP A 575 25.35 9.85 -11.44
CA ASP A 575 25.40 11.30 -11.58
C ASP A 575 24.37 12.01 -10.69
N ALA A 576 23.11 11.54 -10.68
CA ALA A 576 22.10 12.06 -9.77
C ALA A 576 22.50 11.91 -8.29
N ARG A 577 23.15 10.80 -7.90
CA ARG A 577 23.69 10.62 -6.54
C ARG A 577 24.82 11.62 -6.23
N ARG A 578 25.73 11.86 -7.16
CA ARG A 578 26.80 12.87 -7.04
C ARG A 578 26.19 14.26 -6.82
N ASP A 579 25.20 14.62 -7.64
CA ASP A 579 24.61 15.95 -7.65
C ASP A 579 23.76 16.17 -6.36
N ILE A 580 22.94 15.19 -5.98
CA ILE A 580 22.22 15.15 -4.70
C ILE A 580 23.19 15.27 -3.52
N LEU A 581 24.30 14.52 -3.49
CA LEU A 581 25.28 14.59 -2.40
C LEU A 581 25.95 15.97 -2.32
N SER A 582 26.35 16.55 -3.45
CA SER A 582 26.95 17.89 -3.48
C SER A 582 26.00 18.96 -2.94
N ARG A 583 24.71 18.91 -3.33
CA ARG A 583 23.70 19.87 -2.86
C ARG A 583 23.38 19.66 -1.38
N LEU A 584 23.19 18.43 -0.92
CA LEU A 584 22.93 18.10 0.49
C LEU A 584 24.09 18.52 1.41
N VAL A 585 25.35 18.38 0.98
CA VAL A 585 26.51 18.86 1.74
C VAL A 585 26.54 20.38 1.74
N HIS A 586 26.35 21.05 0.60
CA HIS A 586 26.30 22.51 0.52
C HIS A 586 25.20 23.12 1.41
N ASP A 587 23.96 22.60 1.35
CA ASP A 587 22.85 23.04 2.19
C ASP A 587 23.14 22.85 3.68
N ARG A 588 23.85 21.77 4.07
CA ARG A 588 24.25 21.54 5.46
C ARG A 588 25.38 22.45 5.91
N LEU A 589 26.37 22.77 5.07
CA LEU A 589 27.42 23.76 5.36
C LEU A 589 26.83 25.17 5.53
N ASN A 590 25.89 25.56 4.67
CA ASN A 590 25.22 26.87 4.75
C ASN A 590 24.46 27.07 6.08
N VAL A 591 23.88 25.99 6.62
CA VAL A 591 23.23 25.98 7.94
C VAL A 591 24.24 25.92 9.09
N ALA A 592 25.28 25.08 8.97
CA ALA A 592 26.28 24.84 10.00
C ALA A 592 27.57 25.65 9.76
N LYS A 593 27.49 26.97 9.95
CA LYS A 593 28.57 27.93 9.67
C LYS A 593 29.91 27.65 10.36
N ASP A 594 29.89 26.90 11.46
CA ASP A 594 31.08 26.50 12.22
C ASP A 594 31.85 25.32 11.58
N ILE A 595 31.23 24.60 10.63
CA ILE A 595 31.80 23.46 9.92
C ILE A 595 32.16 23.90 8.50
N GLN A 596 33.40 23.62 8.09
CA GLN A 596 33.89 23.94 6.75
C GLN A 596 34.26 22.65 6.00
N GLN A 597 34.34 22.72 4.67
CA GLN A 597 34.96 21.63 3.90
C GLN A 597 36.48 21.79 3.93
N SER A 598 37.23 20.71 4.12
CA SER A 598 38.69 20.79 4.11
C SER A 598 39.23 21.31 2.77
N THR A 599 40.11 22.31 2.82
CA THR A 599 40.74 22.92 1.64
C THR A 599 41.79 22.03 1.00
N ASP A 600 42.50 21.23 1.81
CA ASP A 600 43.66 20.44 1.36
C ASP A 600 43.22 19.11 0.69
N THR A 601 42.09 18.54 1.12
CA THR A 601 41.48 17.35 0.52
C THR A 601 39.98 17.56 0.27
N PRO A 602 39.58 18.12 -0.89
CA PRO A 602 38.17 18.32 -1.21
C PRO A 602 37.41 17.00 -1.39
N LEU A 603 36.12 16.99 -1.05
CA LEU A 603 35.27 15.79 -1.10
C LEU A 603 35.05 15.30 -2.53
N ASN A 604 35.37 14.03 -2.78
CA ASN A 604 35.18 13.41 -4.10
C ASN A 604 33.77 12.83 -4.23
N PHE A 605 32.80 13.68 -4.59
CA PHE A 605 31.40 13.27 -4.80
C PHE A 605 31.24 12.16 -5.86
N THR A 606 32.17 12.03 -6.83
CA THR A 606 32.15 10.96 -7.84
C THR A 606 32.57 9.60 -7.24
N GLU A 607 33.47 9.59 -6.26
CA GLU A 607 33.80 8.40 -5.49
C GLU A 607 32.67 8.03 -4.54
N LEU A 608 32.15 8.99 -3.77
CA LEU A 608 31.02 8.77 -2.85
C LEU A 608 29.78 8.22 -3.60
N SER A 609 29.42 8.79 -4.75
CA SER A 609 28.31 8.28 -5.59
C SER A 609 28.50 6.86 -6.11
N THR A 610 29.74 6.35 -6.12
CA THR A 610 30.08 4.96 -6.46
C THR A 610 29.97 4.05 -5.24
N GLN A 611 30.41 4.50 -4.06
CA GLN A 611 30.27 3.77 -2.79
C GLN A 611 28.78 3.65 -2.37
N THR A 612 27.97 4.68 -2.61
CA THR A 612 26.54 4.69 -2.26
C THR A 612 25.65 4.09 -3.36
N GLU A 613 26.06 2.97 -3.99
CA GLU A 613 25.24 2.24 -4.95
C GLU A 613 24.01 1.64 -4.25
N GLY A 614 22.82 1.73 -4.87
CA GLY A 614 21.56 1.25 -4.29
C GLY A 614 20.91 2.14 -3.23
N TYR A 615 21.54 3.25 -2.82
CA TYR A 615 21.00 4.16 -1.81
C TYR A 615 19.84 5.01 -2.38
N SER A 616 18.76 5.17 -1.61
CA SER A 616 17.68 6.11 -1.93
C SER A 616 18.05 7.56 -1.60
N ALA A 617 17.27 8.54 -2.08
CA ALA A 617 17.49 9.95 -1.76
C ALA A 617 17.42 10.22 -0.24
N THR A 618 16.54 9.53 0.48
CA THR A 618 16.50 9.56 1.96
C THR A 618 17.78 8.97 2.56
N ASP A 619 18.29 7.85 2.03
CA ASP A 619 19.52 7.23 2.55
C ASP A 619 20.74 8.14 2.39
N LEU A 620 20.87 8.85 1.26
CA LEU A 620 21.94 9.82 1.03
C LEU A 620 21.86 10.99 2.03
N ARG A 621 20.65 11.52 2.28
CA ARG A 621 20.42 12.57 3.29
C ARG A 621 20.80 12.10 4.70
N ASP A 622 20.47 10.86 5.04
CA ASP A 622 20.71 10.30 6.37
C ASP A 622 22.20 9.92 6.55
N LEU A 623 22.88 9.51 5.49
CA LEU A 623 24.34 9.34 5.45
C LEU A 623 25.08 10.67 5.64
N VAL A 624 24.68 11.73 4.93
CA VAL A 624 25.24 13.08 5.13
C VAL A 624 25.01 13.54 6.58
N ALA A 625 23.80 13.34 7.12
CA ALA A 625 23.52 13.67 8.53
C ALA A 625 24.41 12.90 9.53
N ARG A 626 24.69 11.60 9.27
CA ARG A 626 25.64 10.81 10.08
C ARG A 626 27.09 11.33 9.98
N ALA A 627 27.55 11.71 8.79
CA ALA A 627 28.90 12.26 8.60
C ALA A 627 29.07 13.58 9.37
N PHE A 628 28.12 14.52 9.23
CA PHE A 628 28.11 15.77 10.02
C PHE A 628 28.03 15.51 11.53
N HIS A 629 27.23 14.53 11.99
CA HIS A 629 27.19 14.13 13.40
C HIS A 629 28.54 13.56 13.88
N ARG A 630 29.29 12.86 13.03
CA ARG A 630 30.62 12.34 13.40
C ARG A 630 31.67 13.45 13.50
N VAL A 631 31.63 14.47 12.63
CA VAL A 631 32.44 15.69 12.78
C VAL A 631 32.09 16.42 14.08
N ALA A 632 30.80 16.57 14.42
CA ALA A 632 30.38 17.16 15.69
C ALA A 632 30.83 16.33 16.92
N MET A 633 30.92 15.00 16.80
CA MET A 633 31.47 14.14 17.86
C MET A 633 33.00 14.17 17.95
N LYS A 634 33.72 14.50 16.87
CA LYS A 634 35.16 14.84 16.96
C LYS A 634 35.37 16.12 17.75
N ALA A 635 34.51 17.13 17.56
CA ALA A 635 34.55 18.41 18.28
C ALA A 635 34.47 18.25 19.81
N THR A 636 33.59 17.37 20.30
CA THR A 636 33.39 17.16 21.75
C THR A 636 34.50 16.34 22.41
N VAL A 637 35.27 15.57 21.64
CA VAL A 637 36.41 14.78 22.13
C VAL A 637 37.72 15.57 22.05
N VAL A 638 37.90 16.44 21.05
CA VAL A 638 39.12 17.25 20.88
C VAL A 638 38.76 18.70 20.54
N PRO A 639 38.67 19.62 21.53
CA PRO A 639 38.12 20.96 21.35
C PRO A 639 39.01 21.95 20.59
N GLU A 640 40.26 21.60 20.27
CA GLU A 640 41.22 22.46 19.54
C GLU A 640 41.29 22.18 18.03
N VAL A 641 40.52 21.21 17.52
CA VAL A 641 40.56 20.80 16.11
C VAL A 641 39.53 21.57 15.28
N LYS A 642 39.97 22.13 14.14
CA LYS A 642 39.06 22.75 13.15
C LYS A 642 38.01 21.75 12.67
N LEU A 643 36.76 22.19 12.56
CA LEU A 643 35.65 21.35 12.13
C LEU A 643 35.61 21.23 10.60
N GLU A 644 36.55 20.44 10.06
CA GLU A 644 36.66 20.18 8.63
C GLU A 644 36.00 18.83 8.27
N LEU A 645 35.05 18.84 7.34
CA LEU A 645 34.40 17.63 6.83
C LEU A 645 35.31 16.93 5.81
N THR A 646 35.64 15.65 6.06
CA THR A 646 36.58 14.86 5.25
C THR A 646 35.93 13.62 4.63
N GLN A 647 36.60 13.02 3.63
CA GLN A 647 36.16 11.75 3.01
C GLN A 647 36.09 10.60 4.04
N VAL A 648 36.94 10.63 5.07
CA VAL A 648 36.99 9.60 6.14
C VAL A 648 35.72 9.61 6.98
N ASP A 649 35.12 10.78 7.21
CA ASP A 649 33.85 10.90 7.93
C ASP A 649 32.69 10.21 7.20
N PHE A 650 32.74 10.15 5.86
CA PHE A 650 31.77 9.42 5.04
C PHE A 650 32.00 7.91 5.05
N THR A 651 33.26 7.44 4.94
CA THR A 651 33.55 6.00 5.04
C THR A 651 33.21 5.46 6.43
N ASP A 652 33.47 6.25 7.47
CA ASP A 652 33.06 5.94 8.84
C ASP A 652 31.53 5.95 9.03
N ALA A 653 30.81 6.85 8.37
CA ALA A 653 29.35 6.95 8.46
C ALA A 653 28.59 5.85 7.69
N GLN A 654 29.27 5.18 6.74
CA GLN A 654 28.77 3.98 6.04
C GLN A 654 28.87 2.72 6.92
N VAL A 655 29.72 2.71 7.96
CA VAL A 655 29.75 1.60 8.94
C VAL A 655 28.39 1.53 9.64
N ASP A 656 27.84 0.32 9.71
CA ASP A 656 26.48 0.05 10.21
C ASP A 656 25.38 0.92 9.56
N PHE A 657 25.56 1.25 8.28
CA PHE A 657 24.52 1.86 7.44
C PHE A 657 23.82 0.79 6.58
N VAL A 658 22.52 0.56 6.85
CA VAL A 658 21.66 -0.28 6.01
C VAL A 658 20.68 0.62 5.24
N PRO A 659 20.81 0.78 3.91
CA PRO A 659 19.91 1.63 3.14
C PRO A 659 18.50 1.03 3.05
N LEU A 660 17.49 1.89 2.90
CA LEU A 660 16.07 1.52 2.84
C LEU A 660 15.77 0.44 1.78
N SER A 661 16.49 0.45 0.65
CA SER A 661 16.33 -0.55 -0.42
C SER A 661 16.75 -1.97 -0.04
N LEU A 662 17.54 -2.14 1.02
CA LEU A 662 18.11 -3.41 1.49
C LEU A 662 17.59 -3.84 2.87
N ARG A 663 16.76 -3.01 3.51
CA ARG A 663 15.96 -3.44 4.68
C ARG A 663 14.95 -4.50 4.22
N ASP A 664 14.55 -5.36 5.15
CA ASP A 664 13.72 -6.55 4.94
C ASP A 664 14.36 -7.67 4.08
N ILE A 665 15.56 -7.48 3.49
CA ILE A 665 16.38 -8.58 2.93
C ILE A 665 17.47 -8.96 3.93
N LYS A 666 17.64 -10.27 4.16
CA LYS A 666 18.87 -10.81 4.75
C LYS A 666 19.96 -10.82 3.69
N LEU A 667 20.78 -9.77 3.65
CA LEU A 667 22.05 -9.79 2.93
C LEU A 667 23.04 -10.68 3.69
N GLU A 668 22.95 -11.97 3.44
CA GLU A 668 23.85 -12.96 4.03
C GLU A 668 25.23 -12.83 3.40
N LYS A 669 26.15 -12.13 4.09
CA LYS A 669 27.57 -12.20 3.76
C LYS A 669 28.02 -13.65 3.92
N SER A 670 28.27 -14.31 2.80
CA SER A 670 28.60 -15.73 2.76
C SER A 670 29.95 -16.00 3.44
N ASP A 671 29.95 -16.80 4.50
CA ASP A 671 31.17 -17.15 5.23
C ASP A 671 32.00 -18.25 4.56
N VAL A 672 31.38 -19.07 3.70
CA VAL A 672 32.02 -20.21 3.03
C VAL A 672 32.97 -19.74 1.91
N ALA A 673 34.21 -20.23 1.91
CA ALA A 673 35.19 -19.98 0.83
C ALA A 673 35.37 -21.20 -0.07
N TRP A 674 36.02 -21.06 -1.24
CA TRP A 674 36.33 -22.17 -2.14
C TRP A 674 37.18 -23.26 -1.50
N SER A 675 37.95 -22.93 -0.46
CA SER A 675 38.69 -23.91 0.34
C SER A 675 37.78 -24.98 0.96
N ASP A 676 36.60 -24.58 1.41
CA ASP A 676 35.75 -25.34 2.35
C ASP A 676 34.85 -26.36 1.68
N ILE A 677 34.87 -26.40 0.34
CA ILE A 677 34.16 -27.37 -0.48
C ILE A 677 35.20 -28.22 -1.21
N GLY A 678 35.18 -29.53 -0.97
CA GLY A 678 35.92 -30.52 -1.75
C GLY A 678 35.08 -31.10 -2.89
N GLY A 679 35.72 -31.61 -3.94
CA GLY A 679 35.05 -32.16 -5.11
C GLY A 679 34.26 -31.13 -5.94
N LEU A 680 33.36 -31.65 -6.78
CA LEU A 680 32.51 -30.92 -7.72
C LEU A 680 33.33 -30.05 -8.71
N HIS A 681 34.49 -30.56 -9.14
CA HIS A 681 35.48 -29.81 -9.91
C HIS A 681 34.95 -29.23 -11.22
N GLU A 682 34.14 -29.98 -11.98
CA GLU A 682 33.50 -29.50 -13.21
C GLU A 682 32.48 -28.38 -12.92
N THR A 683 31.60 -28.59 -11.95
CA THR A 683 30.57 -27.61 -11.54
C THR A 683 31.21 -26.33 -11.00
N ARG A 684 32.25 -26.43 -10.15
CA ARG A 684 33.06 -25.31 -9.68
C ARG A 684 33.68 -24.53 -10.84
N ARG A 685 34.26 -25.23 -11.81
CA ARG A 685 34.87 -24.62 -13.00
C ARG A 685 33.83 -23.84 -13.79
N MET A 686 32.71 -24.48 -14.16
CA MET A 686 31.62 -23.84 -14.90
C MET A 686 31.07 -22.59 -14.21
N LEU A 687 30.98 -22.59 -12.87
CA LEU A 687 30.53 -21.44 -12.09
C LEU A 687 31.54 -20.28 -12.12
N ARG A 688 32.86 -20.54 -12.01
CA ARG A 688 33.90 -19.50 -12.18
C ARG A 688 33.89 -18.93 -13.61
N GLU A 689 33.82 -19.80 -14.62
CA GLU A 689 33.77 -19.38 -16.03
C GLU A 689 32.52 -18.53 -16.36
N THR A 690 31.42 -18.69 -15.62
CA THR A 690 30.16 -17.95 -15.85
C THR A 690 30.01 -16.70 -14.97
N LEU A 691 30.60 -16.65 -13.77
CA LEU A 691 30.35 -15.58 -12.78
C LEU A 691 31.61 -14.78 -12.40
N GLU A 692 32.76 -15.42 -12.24
CA GLU A 692 34.03 -14.73 -11.95
C GLU A 692 34.52 -13.99 -13.20
N TRP A 693 34.50 -14.64 -14.35
CA TRP A 693 35.09 -14.10 -15.59
C TRP A 693 34.39 -12.84 -16.13
N PRO A 694 33.06 -12.75 -16.24
CA PRO A 694 32.41 -11.52 -16.72
C PRO A 694 32.59 -10.35 -15.75
N THR A 695 32.57 -10.63 -14.44
CA THR A 695 32.77 -9.63 -13.38
C THR A 695 34.19 -9.07 -13.41
N LYS A 696 35.20 -9.93 -13.60
CA LYS A 696 36.63 -9.58 -13.58
C LYS A 696 37.15 -9.01 -14.90
N TYR A 697 36.58 -9.43 -16.03
CA TYR A 697 37.02 -9.06 -17.38
C TYR A 697 35.94 -8.32 -18.18
N GLY A 698 35.02 -7.62 -17.50
CA GLY A 698 33.89 -6.90 -18.10
C GLY A 698 34.19 -6.08 -19.37
N PRO A 699 35.31 -5.33 -19.47
CA PRO A 699 35.66 -4.62 -20.70
C PRO A 699 35.85 -5.51 -21.94
N ILE A 700 36.38 -6.73 -21.76
CA ILE A 700 36.58 -7.71 -22.85
C ILE A 700 35.23 -8.27 -23.29
N PHE A 701 34.38 -8.66 -22.33
CA PHE A 701 33.04 -9.16 -22.64
C PHE A 701 32.16 -8.09 -23.31
N LYS A 702 32.26 -6.82 -22.91
CA LYS A 702 31.53 -5.69 -23.53
C LYS A 702 31.98 -5.35 -24.96
N GLN A 703 33.17 -5.80 -25.39
CA GLN A 703 33.61 -5.71 -26.79
C GLN A 703 33.16 -6.92 -27.63
N SER A 704 32.76 -8.02 -26.98
CA SER A 704 32.29 -9.23 -27.66
C SER A 704 30.78 -9.16 -27.94
N PRO A 705 30.28 -9.71 -29.07
CA PRO A 705 28.84 -9.88 -29.30
C PRO A 705 28.25 -11.08 -28.52
N LEU A 706 28.95 -11.59 -27.51
CA LEU A 706 28.53 -12.77 -26.75
C LEU A 706 27.49 -12.36 -25.71
N ARG A 707 26.28 -12.93 -25.83
CA ARG A 707 25.27 -12.86 -24.79
C ARG A 707 25.80 -13.49 -23.50
N LEU A 708 25.92 -12.70 -22.44
CA LEU A 708 26.22 -13.19 -21.09
C LEU A 708 25.06 -14.06 -20.58
N ARG A 709 25.39 -15.14 -19.88
CA ARG A 709 24.41 -16.05 -19.28
C ARG A 709 24.01 -15.53 -17.90
N SER A 710 22.79 -15.03 -17.78
CA SER A 710 22.22 -14.49 -16.54
C SER A 710 21.77 -15.57 -15.56
N GLY A 711 21.26 -16.71 -16.05
CA GLY A 711 20.66 -17.76 -15.22
C GLY A 711 21.34 -19.12 -15.26
N LEU A 712 21.46 -19.73 -14.08
CA LEU A 712 22.11 -21.01 -13.81
C LEU A 712 21.21 -21.89 -12.92
N LEU A 713 21.06 -23.16 -13.25
CA LEU A 713 20.27 -24.14 -12.47
C LEU A 713 21.16 -25.23 -11.88
N LEU A 714 21.34 -25.23 -10.56
CA LEU A 714 21.96 -26.31 -9.80
C LEU A 714 20.92 -27.38 -9.47
N TYR A 715 21.07 -28.58 -10.03
CA TYR A 715 20.19 -29.72 -9.75
C TYR A 715 21.01 -30.96 -9.39
N GLY A 716 20.37 -31.97 -8.81
CA GLY A 716 21.03 -33.20 -8.38
C GLY A 716 20.62 -33.60 -6.97
N TYR A 717 21.32 -34.58 -6.41
CA TYR A 717 20.92 -35.27 -5.18
C TYR A 717 20.80 -34.34 -3.96
N PRO A 718 19.94 -34.69 -2.97
CA PRO A 718 19.98 -34.04 -1.65
C PRO A 718 21.34 -34.27 -0.96
N GLY A 719 21.69 -33.42 0.00
CA GLY A 719 22.97 -33.52 0.73
C GLY A 719 24.24 -33.19 -0.07
N CYS A 720 24.17 -33.06 -1.39
CA CYS A 720 25.33 -32.81 -2.27
C CYS A 720 25.68 -31.32 -2.45
N GLY A 721 25.62 -30.55 -1.36
CA GLY A 721 26.27 -29.23 -1.24
C GLY A 721 25.74 -28.06 -2.09
N LYS A 722 24.62 -28.21 -2.82
CA LYS A 722 24.08 -27.17 -3.75
C LYS A 722 24.02 -25.75 -3.16
N THR A 723 23.45 -25.60 -1.96
CA THR A 723 23.33 -24.33 -1.22
C THR A 723 24.69 -23.76 -0.79
N LEU A 724 25.59 -24.61 -0.29
CA LEU A 724 26.95 -24.23 0.10
C LEU A 724 27.76 -23.74 -1.11
N LEU A 725 27.57 -24.39 -2.26
CA LEU A 725 28.25 -24.06 -3.51
C LEU A 725 27.87 -22.66 -4.01
N ALA A 726 26.58 -22.32 -4.01
CA ALA A 726 26.12 -20.98 -4.38
C ALA A 726 26.65 -19.89 -3.43
N SER A 727 26.65 -20.17 -2.12
CA SER A 727 27.18 -19.27 -1.08
C SER A 727 28.68 -18.98 -1.30
N ALA A 728 29.49 -20.02 -1.54
CA ALA A 728 30.93 -19.87 -1.77
C ALA A 728 31.27 -19.13 -3.07
N VAL A 729 30.52 -19.35 -4.15
CA VAL A 729 30.67 -18.62 -5.40
C VAL A 729 30.46 -17.12 -5.20
N ALA A 730 29.41 -16.73 -4.48
CA ALA A 730 29.11 -15.32 -4.24
C ALA A 730 30.21 -14.63 -3.41
N LYS A 731 30.76 -15.32 -2.39
CA LYS A 731 31.87 -14.81 -1.58
C LYS A 731 33.09 -14.50 -2.44
N GLU A 732 33.50 -15.47 -3.25
CA GLU A 732 34.74 -15.45 -4.01
C GLU A 732 34.68 -14.52 -5.23
N CYS A 733 33.48 -14.24 -5.75
CA CYS A 733 33.26 -13.20 -6.75
C CYS A 733 33.08 -11.80 -6.13
N GLY A 734 32.99 -11.68 -4.80
CA GLY A 734 32.74 -10.40 -4.11
C GLY A 734 31.34 -9.82 -4.35
N LEU A 735 30.36 -10.66 -4.68
CA LEU A 735 29.02 -10.25 -5.11
C LEU A 735 28.02 -10.21 -3.94
N ASN A 736 27.06 -9.28 -3.98
CA ASN A 736 25.99 -9.22 -2.98
C ASN A 736 25.11 -10.47 -3.09
N PHE A 737 25.09 -11.32 -2.06
CA PHE A 737 24.31 -12.56 -2.02
C PHE A 737 22.92 -12.32 -1.42
N ILE A 738 21.89 -12.64 -2.19
CA ILE A 738 20.48 -12.59 -1.76
C ILE A 738 19.94 -14.03 -1.83
N SER A 739 19.85 -14.68 -0.68
CA SER A 739 19.25 -16.02 -0.53
C SER A 739 17.76 -15.90 -0.28
N VAL A 740 16.94 -16.64 -1.03
CA VAL A 740 15.49 -16.76 -0.82
C VAL A 740 15.09 -18.22 -0.98
N LYS A 741 14.36 -18.76 0.00
CA LYS A 741 13.85 -20.14 -0.08
C LYS A 741 12.47 -20.14 -0.71
N GLY A 742 12.16 -21.18 -1.47
CA GLY A 742 10.91 -21.24 -2.21
C GLY A 742 9.63 -21.06 -1.37
N PRO A 743 9.52 -21.67 -0.17
CA PRO A 743 8.39 -21.44 0.74
C PRO A 743 8.28 -19.99 1.28
N GLU A 744 9.34 -19.19 1.27
CA GLU A 744 9.34 -17.81 1.80
C GLU A 744 8.66 -16.82 0.84
N ILE A 745 8.61 -17.13 -0.47
CA ILE A 745 7.88 -16.34 -1.47
C ILE A 745 6.38 -16.69 -1.47
N LEU A 746 6.06 -17.97 -1.20
CA LEU A 746 4.73 -18.56 -1.35
C LEU A 746 3.80 -18.26 -0.15
N ASN A 747 3.42 -17.00 -0.03
CA ASN A 747 2.27 -16.64 0.78
C ASN A 747 0.98 -17.20 0.17
N LYS A 748 0.09 -17.75 1.01
CA LYS A 748 -1.25 -18.20 0.59
C LYS A 748 -2.18 -17.05 0.20
N TYR A 749 -1.76 -15.81 0.46
CA TYR A 749 -2.49 -14.59 0.12
C TYR A 749 -2.36 -14.29 -1.38
N ILE A 750 -3.48 -14.27 -2.07
CA ILE A 750 -3.55 -14.06 -3.53
C ILE A 750 -2.96 -12.68 -3.89
N GLY A 751 -2.20 -12.62 -4.99
CA GLY A 751 -1.49 -11.42 -5.46
C GLY A 751 -0.24 -11.02 -4.66
N ALA A 752 -0.18 -11.29 -3.34
CA ALA A 752 0.97 -10.93 -2.50
C ALA A 752 2.27 -11.58 -2.96
N SER A 753 2.21 -12.87 -3.34
CA SER A 753 3.37 -13.64 -3.83
C SER A 753 3.88 -13.16 -5.20
N GLU A 754 3.00 -12.66 -6.06
CA GLU A 754 3.37 -12.03 -7.34
C GLU A 754 4.14 -10.72 -7.10
N LYS A 755 3.61 -9.86 -6.20
CA LYS A 755 4.30 -8.64 -5.78
C LYS A 755 5.65 -8.96 -5.15
N SER A 756 5.74 -9.99 -4.31
CA SER A 756 7.00 -10.42 -3.67
C SER A 756 8.10 -10.72 -4.70
N VAL A 757 7.78 -11.45 -5.77
CA VAL A 757 8.74 -11.71 -6.87
C VAL A 757 9.15 -10.42 -7.60
N ARG A 758 8.19 -9.53 -7.91
CA ARG A 758 8.47 -8.24 -8.56
C ARG A 758 9.39 -7.35 -7.70
N ASP A 759 9.03 -7.20 -6.42
CA ASP A 759 9.80 -6.44 -5.43
C ASP A 759 11.21 -7.02 -5.26
N LEU A 760 11.37 -8.35 -5.26
CA LEU A 760 12.64 -9.05 -5.10
C LEU A 760 13.61 -8.79 -6.26
N PHE A 761 13.15 -8.91 -7.51
CA PHE A 761 13.99 -8.61 -8.68
C PHE A 761 14.35 -7.11 -8.75
N GLU A 762 13.44 -6.22 -8.40
CA GLU A 762 13.74 -4.78 -8.32
C GLU A 762 14.72 -4.45 -7.16
N ARG A 763 14.63 -5.15 -6.00
CA ARG A 763 15.62 -5.05 -4.91
C ARG A 763 16.99 -5.57 -5.36
N ALA A 764 17.06 -6.71 -6.05
CA ALA A 764 18.30 -7.24 -6.61
C ALA A 764 18.92 -6.25 -7.63
N SER A 765 18.10 -5.65 -8.49
CA SER A 765 18.55 -4.61 -9.44
C SER A 765 19.08 -3.33 -8.75
N ALA A 766 18.66 -3.05 -7.52
CA ALA A 766 19.24 -1.99 -6.69
C ALA A 766 20.52 -2.42 -5.94
N ALA A 767 20.75 -3.72 -5.74
CA ALA A 767 21.87 -4.29 -4.99
C ALA A 767 23.08 -4.67 -5.86
N LYS A 768 23.17 -4.16 -7.09
CA LYS A 768 24.20 -4.56 -8.06
C LYS A 768 25.62 -4.28 -7.58
N PRO A 769 26.62 -5.11 -7.95
CA PRO A 769 26.47 -6.39 -8.65
C PRO A 769 26.07 -7.51 -7.66
N CYS A 770 25.06 -8.32 -8.01
CA CYS A 770 24.46 -9.29 -7.08
C CYS A 770 24.21 -10.68 -7.66
N VAL A 771 24.12 -11.65 -6.75
CA VAL A 771 23.69 -13.02 -6.98
C VAL A 771 22.38 -13.26 -6.24
N LEU A 772 21.31 -13.48 -7.00
CA LEU A 772 19.99 -13.86 -6.49
C LEU A 772 19.89 -15.39 -6.50
N PHE A 773 19.89 -15.98 -5.31
CA PHE A 773 19.86 -17.43 -5.10
C PHE A 773 18.48 -17.88 -4.63
N PHE A 774 17.84 -18.75 -5.42
CA PHE A 774 16.58 -19.41 -5.07
C PHE A 774 16.85 -20.85 -4.65
N ASP A 775 16.66 -21.18 -3.36
CA ASP A 775 16.67 -22.57 -2.91
C ASP A 775 15.25 -23.18 -2.96
N GLU A 776 15.17 -24.51 -3.05
CA GLU A 776 13.91 -25.26 -3.19
C GLU A 776 13.01 -24.74 -4.34
N PHE A 777 13.63 -24.44 -5.49
CA PHE A 777 12.99 -23.73 -6.61
C PHE A 777 11.78 -24.48 -7.21
N ASP A 778 11.73 -25.81 -7.09
CA ASP A 778 10.58 -26.64 -7.49
C ASP A 778 9.31 -26.43 -6.65
N SER A 779 9.38 -25.66 -5.55
CA SER A 779 8.19 -25.20 -4.83
C SER A 779 7.59 -23.92 -5.42
N ILE A 780 8.40 -22.92 -5.82
CA ILE A 780 7.92 -21.65 -6.40
C ILE A 780 7.30 -21.89 -7.77
N ALA A 781 7.96 -22.73 -8.58
CA ALA A 781 7.69 -22.87 -9.99
C ALA A 781 7.36 -24.31 -10.42
N PRO A 782 6.30 -24.93 -9.85
CA PRO A 782 5.83 -26.24 -10.28
C PRO A 782 5.33 -26.20 -11.73
N LYS A 783 5.22 -27.38 -12.35
CA LYS A 783 4.55 -27.56 -13.64
C LYS A 783 3.12 -27.02 -13.58
N ARG A 784 2.74 -26.32 -14.65
CA ARG A 784 1.44 -25.63 -14.77
C ARG A 784 0.27 -26.59 -14.58
N GLY A 785 -0.77 -26.15 -13.87
CA GLY A 785 -1.93 -26.98 -13.55
C GLY A 785 -1.73 -28.01 -12.42
N HIS A 786 -0.59 -28.02 -11.72
CA HIS A 786 -0.41 -28.80 -10.47
C HIS A 786 -1.19 -28.19 -9.27
N ASP A 787 -1.70 -26.96 -9.42
CA ASP A 787 -2.37 -26.17 -8.39
C ASP A 787 -3.77 -25.76 -8.87
N SER A 788 -4.81 -26.19 -8.15
CA SER A 788 -6.21 -25.88 -8.48
C SER A 788 -6.61 -24.42 -8.22
N THR A 789 -5.78 -23.64 -7.51
CA THR A 789 -6.04 -22.22 -7.25
C THR A 789 -5.48 -21.29 -8.33
N GLY A 790 -4.58 -21.79 -9.19
CA GLY A 790 -3.90 -21.00 -10.23
C GLY A 790 -3.01 -19.87 -9.69
N VAL A 791 -2.72 -19.82 -8.39
CA VAL A 791 -1.88 -18.79 -7.77
C VAL A 791 -0.42 -19.00 -8.19
N THR A 792 0.06 -20.24 -8.15
CA THR A 792 1.42 -20.60 -8.60
C THR A 792 1.63 -20.29 -10.09
N ASP A 793 0.66 -20.56 -10.96
CA ASP A 793 0.73 -20.22 -12.40
C ASP A 793 0.93 -18.71 -12.63
N ARG A 794 0.28 -17.84 -11.83
CA ARG A 794 0.50 -16.38 -11.89
C ARG A 794 1.90 -16.00 -11.42
N VAL A 795 2.37 -16.59 -10.32
CA VAL A 795 3.73 -16.38 -9.79
C VAL A 795 4.80 -16.82 -10.81
N VAL A 796 4.62 -17.96 -11.48
CA VAL A 796 5.49 -18.44 -12.57
C VAL A 796 5.49 -17.45 -13.73
N ASN A 797 4.32 -16.99 -14.20
CA ASN A 797 4.27 -16.00 -15.30
C ASN A 797 4.96 -14.67 -14.92
N GLN A 798 4.86 -14.23 -13.67
CA GLN A 798 5.62 -13.06 -13.19
C GLN A 798 7.12 -13.35 -13.08
N MET A 799 7.52 -14.55 -12.64
CA MET A 799 8.93 -14.98 -12.61
C MET A 799 9.54 -14.93 -14.02
N LEU A 800 8.87 -15.49 -15.02
CA LEU A 800 9.27 -15.40 -16.43
C LEU A 800 9.44 -13.95 -16.87
N THR A 801 8.45 -13.09 -16.58
CA THR A 801 8.48 -11.67 -16.95
C THR A 801 9.62 -10.90 -16.27
N GLN A 802 9.98 -11.24 -15.03
CA GLN A 802 11.14 -10.62 -14.36
C GLN A 802 12.47 -11.15 -14.91
N MET A 803 12.57 -12.43 -15.24
CA MET A 803 13.78 -13.00 -15.86
C MET A 803 14.02 -12.39 -17.24
N ASP A 804 13.02 -12.37 -18.12
CA ASP A 804 13.08 -11.75 -19.44
C ASP A 804 13.49 -10.25 -19.37
N GLY A 805 13.07 -9.54 -18.30
CA GLY A 805 13.49 -8.17 -18.02
C GLY A 805 14.90 -8.04 -17.42
N ALA A 806 15.33 -9.01 -16.61
CA ALA A 806 16.66 -9.05 -16.00
C ALA A 806 17.77 -9.40 -17.01
N GLU A 807 17.44 -10.09 -18.11
CA GLU A 807 18.34 -10.36 -19.23
C GLU A 807 18.95 -9.08 -19.85
N GLY A 808 18.27 -7.94 -19.73
CA GLY A 808 18.78 -6.63 -20.15
C GLY A 808 19.50 -5.81 -19.05
N LEU A 809 19.63 -6.34 -17.84
CA LEU A 809 20.12 -5.62 -16.66
C LEU A 809 21.52 -6.11 -16.23
N ASP A 810 22.55 -5.49 -16.80
CA ASP A 810 23.97 -5.68 -16.44
C ASP A 810 24.17 -5.74 -14.90
N GLY A 811 24.82 -6.80 -14.40
CA GLY A 811 25.15 -6.97 -12.98
C GLY A 811 24.18 -7.76 -12.08
N VAL A 812 23.14 -8.43 -12.60
CA VAL A 812 22.29 -9.36 -11.81
C VAL A 812 22.40 -10.79 -12.34
N TYR A 813 22.79 -11.72 -11.47
CA TYR A 813 22.87 -13.15 -11.78
C TYR A 813 21.82 -13.95 -10.99
N VAL A 814 21.19 -14.94 -11.63
CA VAL A 814 20.20 -15.82 -11.02
C VAL A 814 20.76 -17.24 -10.89
N LEU A 815 20.86 -17.74 -9.65
CA LEU A 815 21.13 -19.14 -9.35
C LEU A 815 19.86 -19.77 -8.77
N ALA A 816 19.35 -20.82 -9.41
CA ALA A 816 18.29 -21.66 -8.85
C ALA A 816 18.87 -22.99 -8.37
N ALA A 817 18.38 -23.50 -7.24
CA ALA A 817 18.69 -24.83 -6.73
C ALA A 817 17.43 -25.69 -6.58
N THR A 818 17.53 -26.96 -6.96
CA THR A 818 16.47 -27.96 -6.80
C THR A 818 17.05 -29.36 -6.53
N SER A 819 16.24 -30.25 -5.93
CA SER A 819 16.51 -31.69 -5.93
C SER A 819 15.61 -32.48 -6.92
N ARG A 820 14.58 -31.83 -7.49
CA ARG A 820 13.53 -32.41 -8.34
C ARG A 820 13.30 -31.55 -9.61
N PRO A 821 14.20 -31.62 -10.59
CA PRO A 821 14.10 -30.83 -11.82
C PRO A 821 12.92 -31.25 -12.73
N ASP A 822 12.36 -32.43 -12.49
CA ASP A 822 11.20 -33.02 -13.15
C ASP A 822 9.89 -32.26 -12.92
N LEU A 823 9.81 -31.47 -11.84
CA LEU A 823 8.62 -30.71 -11.45
C LEU A 823 8.66 -29.23 -11.86
N ILE A 824 9.77 -28.72 -12.40
CA ILE A 824 9.91 -27.31 -12.80
C ILE A 824 9.16 -27.06 -14.12
N ASP A 825 8.52 -25.89 -14.28
CA ASP A 825 7.99 -25.46 -15.58
C ASP A 825 9.10 -25.34 -16.65
N SER A 826 8.98 -26.14 -17.71
CA SER A 826 9.78 -26.10 -18.94
C SER A 826 10.03 -24.69 -19.51
N ALA A 827 9.11 -23.75 -19.30
CA ALA A 827 9.25 -22.36 -19.76
C ALA A 827 10.47 -21.64 -19.14
N LEU A 828 10.89 -22.03 -17.93
CA LEU A 828 12.06 -21.46 -17.22
C LEU A 828 13.40 -22.00 -17.76
N LEU A 829 13.39 -23.17 -18.40
CA LEU A 829 14.57 -23.85 -18.95
C LEU A 829 14.92 -23.40 -20.39
N ARG A 830 14.16 -22.44 -20.92
CA ARG A 830 14.39 -21.87 -22.26
C ARG A 830 15.60 -20.93 -22.25
N PRO A 831 16.39 -20.86 -23.35
CA PRO A 831 17.53 -19.95 -23.46
C PRO A 831 17.14 -18.50 -23.15
N GLY A 832 18.04 -17.81 -22.44
CA GLY A 832 17.85 -16.50 -21.82
C GLY A 832 17.57 -16.58 -20.31
N ARG A 833 16.76 -17.55 -19.90
CA ARG A 833 16.33 -17.75 -18.50
C ARG A 833 17.35 -18.64 -17.78
N LEU A 834 17.01 -19.89 -17.44
CA LEU A 834 17.96 -20.85 -16.86
C LEU A 834 18.78 -21.52 -17.98
N ASP A 835 19.64 -20.76 -18.65
CA ASP A 835 20.46 -21.18 -19.80
C ASP A 835 21.16 -22.53 -19.56
N LYS A 836 21.93 -22.60 -18.47
CA LYS A 836 22.81 -23.72 -18.16
C LYS A 836 22.40 -24.41 -16.87
N SER A 837 21.95 -25.64 -17.02
CA SER A 837 21.79 -26.61 -15.94
C SER A 837 23.14 -27.27 -15.62
N LEU A 838 23.44 -27.42 -14.32
CA LEU A 838 24.65 -28.04 -13.78
C LEU A 838 24.27 -29.11 -12.75
N LEU A 839 24.89 -30.29 -12.85
CA LEU A 839 24.55 -31.46 -12.06
C LEU A 839 25.50 -31.63 -10.86
N CYS A 840 24.95 -31.58 -9.65
CA CYS A 840 25.64 -31.99 -8.42
C CYS A 840 25.37 -33.49 -8.18
N ASN A 841 26.27 -34.33 -8.68
CA ASN A 841 26.25 -35.78 -8.48
C ASN A 841 26.63 -36.19 -7.05
N MET A 842 26.41 -37.48 -6.74
CA MET A 842 27.02 -38.12 -5.57
C MET A 842 28.55 -38.13 -5.70
N PRO A 843 29.31 -37.93 -4.61
CA PRO A 843 30.76 -37.73 -4.69
C PRO A 843 31.54 -39.03 -4.96
N ASP A 844 32.48 -38.96 -5.90
CA ASP A 844 33.44 -40.04 -6.20
C ASP A 844 34.41 -40.30 -5.04
N SER A 845 35.09 -41.45 -5.02
CA SER A 845 35.99 -41.80 -3.90
C SER A 845 37.12 -40.78 -3.66
N VAL A 846 37.59 -40.11 -4.71
CA VAL A 846 38.55 -38.98 -4.61
C VAL A 846 37.87 -37.75 -3.99
N GLU A 847 36.67 -37.40 -4.44
CA GLU A 847 35.92 -36.26 -3.92
C GLU A 847 35.49 -36.47 -2.46
N ARG A 848 35.12 -37.69 -2.06
CA ARG A 848 34.83 -38.04 -0.65
C ARG A 848 36.03 -37.79 0.25
N LYS A 849 37.25 -38.10 -0.21
CA LYS A 849 38.50 -37.76 0.50
C LYS A 849 38.67 -36.24 0.63
N GLU A 850 38.49 -35.49 -0.45
CA GLU A 850 38.58 -34.02 -0.41
C GLU A 850 37.53 -33.39 0.53
N ILE A 851 36.30 -33.88 0.51
CA ILE A 851 35.20 -33.43 1.40
C ILE A 851 35.54 -33.72 2.86
N LEU A 852 35.99 -34.95 3.18
CA LEU A 852 36.41 -35.32 4.54
C LEU A 852 37.57 -34.43 5.01
N GLN A 853 38.57 -34.16 4.16
CA GLN A 853 39.66 -33.25 4.47
C GLN A 853 39.18 -31.79 4.67
N ALA A 854 38.26 -31.30 3.83
CA ALA A 854 37.73 -29.94 3.92
C ALA A 854 36.94 -29.71 5.22
N VAL A 855 36.09 -30.68 5.61
CA VAL A 855 35.37 -30.66 6.89
C VAL A 855 36.34 -30.81 8.07
N ALA A 856 37.32 -31.71 7.98
CA ALA A 856 38.30 -31.96 9.03
C ALA A 856 39.10 -30.72 9.43
N ARG A 857 39.38 -29.77 8.51
CA ARG A 857 40.06 -28.50 8.88
C ARG A 857 39.30 -27.63 9.87
N LYS A 858 38.00 -27.86 10.08
CA LYS A 858 37.16 -27.16 11.06
C LYS A 858 36.99 -27.93 12.38
N MET A 859 37.70 -29.04 12.56
CA MET A 859 37.56 -29.96 13.70
C MET A 859 38.93 -30.44 14.21
N THR A 860 38.99 -30.91 15.47
CA THR A 860 40.20 -31.47 16.06
C THR A 860 40.40 -32.94 15.66
N VAL A 861 40.90 -33.17 14.44
CA VAL A 861 41.25 -34.50 13.93
C VAL A 861 42.75 -34.79 14.16
N SER A 862 43.08 -35.98 14.67
CA SER A 862 44.49 -36.38 14.87
C SER A 862 45.19 -36.62 13.52
N PRO A 863 46.44 -36.17 13.30
CA PRO A 863 47.14 -36.31 12.02
C PRO A 863 47.47 -37.76 11.61
N ALA A 864 47.18 -38.75 12.47
CA ALA A 864 47.28 -40.17 12.16
C ALA A 864 46.01 -40.76 11.49
N VAL A 865 44.96 -39.95 11.26
CA VAL A 865 43.72 -40.38 10.58
C VAL A 865 43.94 -40.55 9.08
N ASN A 866 43.58 -41.73 8.55
CA ASN A 866 43.70 -42.04 7.13
C ASN A 866 42.35 -41.87 6.42
N PHE A 867 42.21 -40.75 5.72
CA PHE A 867 41.00 -40.39 4.96
C PHE A 867 40.76 -41.26 3.73
N ASP A 868 41.79 -41.87 3.12
CA ASP A 868 41.61 -42.78 1.97
C ASP A 868 40.85 -44.05 2.37
N GLU A 869 41.17 -44.61 3.53
CA GLU A 869 40.49 -45.80 4.08
C GLU A 869 39.00 -45.50 4.39
N ILE A 870 38.71 -44.29 4.87
CA ILE A 870 37.35 -43.83 5.19
C ILE A 870 36.56 -43.54 3.90
N ALA A 871 37.18 -42.90 2.91
CA ALA A 871 36.56 -42.61 1.60
C ALA A 871 36.19 -43.88 0.82
N ALA A 872 36.98 -44.95 0.95
CA ALA A 872 36.68 -46.27 0.40
C ALA A 872 35.48 -46.95 1.11
N LYS A 873 35.29 -46.71 2.41
CA LYS A 873 34.22 -47.33 3.23
C LYS A 873 32.92 -46.52 3.29
N THR A 874 32.87 -45.36 2.63
CA THR A 874 31.72 -44.43 2.60
C THR A 874 31.08 -44.33 1.21
N GLU A 875 31.01 -45.44 0.49
CA GLU A 875 30.28 -45.51 -0.78
C GLU A 875 28.79 -45.21 -0.58
N GLY A 876 28.20 -44.41 -1.49
CA GLY A 876 26.80 -43.97 -1.39
C GLY A 876 26.52 -42.88 -0.35
N PHE A 877 27.52 -42.37 0.38
CA PHE A 877 27.35 -41.22 1.30
C PHE A 877 27.36 -39.91 0.51
N SER A 878 26.42 -39.01 0.80
CA SER A 878 26.42 -37.63 0.31
C SER A 878 27.41 -36.75 1.08
N GLY A 879 27.70 -35.54 0.59
CA GLY A 879 28.56 -34.58 1.30
C GLY A 879 28.05 -34.25 2.71
N ALA A 880 26.74 -34.13 2.88
CA ALA A 880 26.10 -33.95 4.19
C ALA A 880 26.26 -35.17 5.10
N ASP A 881 26.20 -36.40 4.58
CA ASP A 881 26.40 -37.62 5.37
C ASP A 881 27.85 -37.74 5.86
N LEU A 882 28.83 -37.35 5.03
CA LEU A 882 30.25 -37.28 5.41
C LEU A 882 30.52 -36.21 6.48
N GLN A 883 29.86 -35.06 6.38
CA GLN A 883 29.91 -34.03 7.42
C GLN A 883 29.27 -34.52 8.73
N ALA A 884 28.12 -35.20 8.65
CA ALA A 884 27.44 -35.79 9.81
C ALA A 884 28.27 -36.90 10.47
N LEU A 885 28.97 -37.73 9.69
CA LEU A 885 29.89 -38.77 10.21
C LEU A 885 30.99 -38.16 11.09
N LEU A 886 31.68 -37.12 10.61
CA LEU A 886 32.73 -36.45 11.38
C LEU A 886 32.14 -35.67 12.58
N TYR A 887 30.99 -35.01 12.42
CA TYR A 887 30.34 -34.29 13.52
C TYR A 887 29.86 -35.22 14.65
N ASN A 888 29.25 -36.36 14.31
CA ASN A 888 28.84 -37.38 15.28
C ASN A 888 30.05 -38.00 15.99
N CYS A 889 31.14 -38.26 15.26
CA CYS A 889 32.40 -38.71 15.86
C CYS A 889 32.98 -37.67 16.84
N HIS A 890 32.90 -36.37 16.51
CA HIS A 890 33.37 -35.30 17.38
C HIS A 890 32.54 -35.20 18.67
N LEU A 891 31.21 -35.31 18.58
CA LEU A 891 30.31 -35.36 19.74
C LEU A 891 30.59 -36.59 20.62
N ASP A 892 30.80 -37.77 20.03
CA ASP A 892 31.17 -38.99 20.77
C ASP A 892 32.47 -38.79 21.60
N VAL A 893 33.49 -38.16 21.01
CA VAL A 893 34.77 -37.86 21.69
C VAL A 893 34.58 -36.81 22.79
N ILE A 894 33.76 -35.78 22.57
CA ILE A 894 33.42 -34.78 23.60
C ILE A 894 32.67 -35.44 24.77
N HIS A 895 31.72 -36.33 24.51
CA HIS A 895 30.96 -37.02 25.55
C HIS A 895 31.85 -37.93 26.41
N LEU A 896 32.84 -38.61 25.82
CA LEU A 896 33.85 -39.37 26.57
C LEU A 896 34.73 -38.43 27.41
N SER A 897 35.28 -37.36 26.81
CA SER A 897 36.11 -36.38 27.51
C SER A 897 35.40 -35.67 28.67
N LEU A 898 34.07 -35.52 28.62
CA LEU A 898 33.26 -34.96 29.71
C LEU A 898 32.98 -35.97 30.83
N GLN A 899 33.02 -37.28 30.55
CA GLN A 899 32.88 -38.34 31.56
C GLN A 899 34.21 -38.60 32.29
N ASP A 900 35.34 -38.46 31.59
CA ASP A 900 36.69 -38.60 32.16
C ASP A 900 37.14 -37.40 33.02
N ALA A 901 36.36 -36.32 33.09
CA ALA A 901 36.67 -35.12 33.87
C ALA A 901 36.24 -35.27 35.35
N PRO A 902 37.15 -35.39 36.32
CA PRO A 902 36.79 -35.67 37.71
C PRO A 902 36.14 -34.47 38.40
N MET A 903 35.01 -34.68 39.06
CA MET A 903 34.37 -33.68 39.93
C MET A 903 35.22 -33.44 41.19
N ALA A 904 36.03 -32.38 41.16
CA ALA A 904 36.88 -31.99 42.28
C ALA A 904 36.09 -31.28 43.39
N GLU A 905 35.56 -32.05 44.35
CA GLU A 905 35.17 -31.50 45.65
C GLU A 905 36.40 -31.00 46.41
N THR A 906 36.33 -29.83 47.04
CA THR A 906 37.43 -29.31 47.88
C THR A 906 36.88 -28.55 49.08
N LYS A 907 37.34 -28.92 50.28
CA LYS A 907 36.92 -28.34 51.57
C LYS A 907 37.66 -27.03 51.83
N SER A 908 36.93 -25.94 52.07
CA SER A 908 37.51 -24.62 52.35
C SER A 908 38.22 -24.55 53.71
N LYS A 909 39.31 -23.77 53.76
CA LYS A 909 39.80 -23.07 54.95
C LYS A 909 39.98 -21.58 54.62
N ASN A 910 39.91 -20.74 55.64
CA ASN A 910 39.69 -19.30 55.54
C ASN A 910 40.83 -18.51 54.86
N SER A 911 40.48 -17.46 54.09
CA SER A 911 41.18 -16.17 54.08
C SER A 911 40.25 -15.05 53.58
N GLU A 912 40.12 -14.02 54.41
CA GLU A 912 39.58 -12.66 54.25
C GLU A 912 39.17 -12.11 52.86
N GLU A 913 37.99 -11.45 52.83
CA GLU A 913 37.49 -10.62 51.71
C GLU A 913 37.85 -9.13 51.91
N ILE A 914 38.03 -8.37 50.82
CA ILE A 914 38.16 -6.91 50.83
C ILE A 914 36.86 -6.28 50.32
N PRO A 915 36.16 -5.41 51.09
CA PRO A 915 34.84 -4.91 50.74
C PRO A 915 34.88 -3.70 49.79
N VAL A 916 34.04 -3.73 48.74
CA VAL A 916 33.76 -2.56 47.88
C VAL A 916 32.61 -1.74 48.48
N LYS A 917 32.78 -0.43 48.56
CA LYS A 917 31.92 0.50 49.29
C LYS A 917 30.93 1.20 48.35
N TYR A 918 29.63 1.01 48.58
CA TYR A 918 28.57 1.73 47.86
C TYR A 918 28.16 3.02 48.59
N ILE A 919 27.75 4.04 47.82
CA ILE A 919 27.12 5.26 48.32
C ILE A 919 25.66 5.24 47.88
N ALA A 920 24.73 5.49 48.82
CA ALA A 920 23.31 5.65 48.54
C ALA A 920 22.88 7.09 48.81
N ILE A 921 22.06 7.67 47.93
CA ILE A 921 21.51 9.01 48.08
C ILE A 921 20.01 8.89 48.41
N GLY A 922 19.65 9.28 49.63
CA GLY A 922 18.26 9.47 50.08
C GLY A 922 17.52 8.22 50.58
N GLY A 923 16.70 8.41 51.62
CA GLY A 923 15.72 7.43 52.09
C GLY A 923 16.16 6.58 53.30
N SER A 924 15.50 6.76 54.45
CA SER A 924 15.78 5.99 55.66
C SER A 924 15.04 4.65 55.69
N GLY A 925 15.80 3.56 55.62
CA GLY A 925 15.55 2.33 56.39
C GLY A 925 14.33 1.47 56.04
N ASN A 926 14.55 0.46 55.18
CA ASN A 926 14.22 -0.91 55.56
C ASN A 926 15.02 -1.97 54.78
N LYS A 927 15.15 -3.18 55.31
CA LYS A 927 15.84 -4.29 54.61
C LYS A 927 14.93 -4.90 53.54
N PRO A 928 15.39 -5.11 52.30
CA PRO A 928 14.70 -6.00 51.38
C PRO A 928 14.90 -7.47 51.81
N LEU A 929 13.81 -8.17 52.08
CA LEU A 929 13.82 -9.63 52.28
C LEU A 929 14.00 -10.32 50.93
N ARG A 930 15.23 -10.77 50.64
CA ARG A 930 15.48 -11.67 49.51
C ARG A 930 15.08 -13.11 49.85
N SER A 931 14.63 -13.84 48.84
CA SER A 931 14.44 -15.29 48.94
C SER A 931 15.79 -16.01 48.92
N GLN A 932 15.94 -17.06 49.74
CA GLN A 932 17.14 -17.92 49.75
C GLN A 932 17.41 -18.55 48.36
N ALA A 933 16.39 -18.69 47.52
CA ALA A 933 16.53 -19.14 46.13
C ALA A 933 17.26 -18.10 45.25
N GLU A 934 17.02 -16.81 45.45
CA GLU A 934 17.77 -15.75 44.75
C GLU A 934 19.20 -15.66 45.26
N GLU A 935 19.39 -15.76 46.58
CA GLU A 935 20.70 -15.68 47.21
C GLU A 935 21.62 -16.82 46.74
N THR A 936 21.11 -18.05 46.70
CA THR A 936 21.86 -19.21 46.16
C THR A 936 22.07 -19.14 44.64
N ALA A 937 21.14 -18.57 43.87
CA ALA A 937 21.34 -18.32 42.44
C ALA A 937 22.41 -17.24 42.17
N LEU A 938 22.43 -16.17 42.98
CA LEU A 938 23.42 -15.11 42.91
C LEU A 938 24.81 -15.63 43.32
N GLN A 939 24.91 -16.41 44.41
CA GLN A 939 26.15 -17.06 44.83
C GLN A 939 26.71 -18.03 43.77
N ARG A 940 25.85 -18.77 43.05
CA ARG A 940 26.30 -19.61 41.92
C ARG A 940 26.93 -18.78 40.80
N ARG A 941 26.30 -17.67 40.40
CA ARG A 941 26.87 -16.75 39.38
C ARG A 941 28.16 -16.08 39.85
N LEU A 942 28.23 -15.61 41.10
CA LEU A 942 29.46 -15.04 41.66
C LEU A 942 30.61 -16.06 41.71
N ARG A 943 30.34 -17.33 42.05
CA ARG A 943 31.35 -18.40 41.96
C ARG A 943 31.90 -18.57 40.54
N GLN A 944 31.05 -18.56 39.51
CA GLN A 944 31.51 -18.69 38.11
C GLN A 944 32.37 -17.47 37.66
N VAL A 945 32.02 -16.26 38.10
CA VAL A 945 32.80 -15.04 37.78
C VAL A 945 34.14 -14.99 38.53
N LEU A 946 34.19 -15.45 39.79
CA LEU A 946 35.43 -15.54 40.56
C LEU A 946 36.35 -16.69 40.11
N GLN A 947 35.79 -17.76 39.56
CA GLN A 947 36.57 -18.87 38.98
C GLN A 947 37.21 -18.51 37.63
N SER A 948 36.63 -17.59 36.86
CA SER A 948 37.11 -17.22 35.52
C SER A 948 38.18 -16.13 35.51
N SER A 949 38.33 -15.36 36.59
CA SER A 949 39.28 -14.24 36.68
C SER A 949 40.65 -14.57 37.30
N ASN A 950 40.80 -15.74 37.95
CA ASN A 950 42.02 -16.08 38.72
C ASN A 950 42.93 -17.13 38.03
N SER A 951 42.72 -17.41 36.75
CA SER A 951 43.39 -18.48 35.98
C SER A 951 44.54 -18.02 35.08
N GLN A 952 44.80 -16.71 34.95
CA GLN A 952 45.76 -16.17 33.99
C GLN A 952 47.20 -15.94 34.49
N GLN A 953 47.50 -16.02 35.80
CA GLN A 953 48.84 -15.68 36.32
C GLN A 953 49.39 -16.65 37.38
N LYS A 954 49.75 -17.88 36.96
CA LYS A 954 51.00 -18.60 37.37
C LYS A 954 51.10 -19.99 36.75
N ARG A 955 51.83 -20.11 35.63
CA ARG A 955 52.57 -21.32 35.19
C ARG A 955 53.39 -20.99 33.93
N SER A 956 54.50 -20.29 34.12
CA SER A 956 55.64 -20.36 33.21
C SER A 956 56.57 -21.50 33.66
N ASP A 957 57.21 -22.16 32.69
CA ASP A 957 58.42 -22.97 32.85
C ASP A 957 58.39 -24.16 33.82
N ASP A 958 57.70 -25.26 33.45
CA ASP A 958 58.45 -26.49 33.09
C ASP A 958 57.64 -27.39 32.13
N LYS A 959 58.37 -28.08 31.23
CA LYS A 959 58.00 -29.14 30.27
C LYS A 959 56.58 -29.25 29.71
N ILE A 960 56.51 -28.85 28.45
CA ILE A 960 55.64 -29.33 27.36
C ILE A 960 55.18 -30.79 27.56
N ALA A 961 53.90 -30.98 27.88
CA ALA A 961 53.17 -32.24 27.73
C ALA A 961 51.74 -31.92 27.23
N SER A 962 51.28 -32.65 26.21
CA SER A 962 50.08 -32.29 25.45
C SER A 962 48.76 -32.51 26.20
N HIS A 963 47.86 -31.52 26.15
CA HIS A 963 46.42 -31.74 26.37
C HIS A 963 45.84 -32.59 25.20
N LYS A 964 45.96 -33.91 25.31
CA LYS A 964 45.66 -34.89 24.24
C LYS A 964 44.23 -35.44 24.24
N GLY A 965 43.30 -34.81 24.98
CA GLY A 965 41.98 -35.38 25.27
C GLY A 965 40.96 -35.34 24.13
N ASN A 966 41.05 -34.35 23.24
CA ASN A 966 39.94 -33.97 22.36
C ASN A 966 40.27 -34.14 20.86
N GLU A 967 41.25 -34.96 20.52
CA GLU A 967 41.57 -35.35 19.13
C GLU A 967 40.75 -36.58 18.69
N MET A 968 40.01 -36.48 17.59
CA MET A 968 39.37 -37.65 16.97
C MET A 968 40.41 -38.61 16.40
N GLN A 969 40.31 -39.90 16.73
CA GLN A 969 41.20 -40.96 16.24
C GLN A 969 40.48 -41.85 15.21
N GLN A 970 41.25 -42.57 14.38
CA GLN A 970 40.71 -43.48 13.35
C GLN A 970 39.67 -44.46 13.92
N LYS A 971 39.89 -44.95 15.14
CA LYS A 971 39.00 -45.88 15.86
C LYS A 971 37.60 -45.29 16.10
N ASP A 972 37.51 -43.99 16.35
CA ASP A 972 36.28 -43.30 16.76
C ASP A 972 35.43 -42.99 15.52
N ILE A 973 36.09 -42.59 14.43
CA ILE A 973 35.45 -42.44 13.11
C ILE A 973 34.94 -43.81 12.62
N MET A 974 35.73 -44.87 12.81
CA MET A 974 35.33 -46.26 12.50
C MET A 974 34.26 -46.84 13.44
N LYS A 975 34.02 -46.23 14.61
CA LYS A 975 32.86 -46.52 15.48
C LYS A 975 31.62 -45.80 14.95
N ALA A 976 31.73 -44.50 14.67
CA ALA A 976 30.65 -43.70 14.10
C ALA A 976 30.17 -44.23 12.73
N LEU A 977 31.08 -44.73 11.88
CA LEU A 977 30.75 -45.32 10.58
C LEU A 977 29.80 -46.52 10.69
N LYS A 978 29.77 -47.23 11.84
CA LYS A 978 28.84 -48.33 12.10
C LYS A 978 27.43 -47.88 12.53
N THR A 979 27.28 -46.64 13.02
CA THR A 979 25.99 -46.09 13.46
C THR A 979 25.37 -45.18 12.40
N THR A 980 26.18 -44.47 11.61
CA THR A 980 25.72 -43.72 10.43
C THR A 980 25.28 -44.64 9.29
N LYS A 981 24.23 -44.24 8.57
CA LYS A 981 23.79 -44.83 7.31
C LYS A 981 23.71 -43.73 6.25
N PRO A 982 23.88 -44.03 4.95
CA PRO A 982 23.66 -43.05 3.88
C PRO A 982 22.20 -42.58 3.87
N SER A 983 21.97 -41.30 3.59
CA SER A 983 20.62 -40.70 3.64
C SER A 983 19.75 -41.04 2.42
N VAL A 984 20.36 -41.36 1.27
CA VAL A 984 19.65 -41.74 0.04
C VAL A 984 19.78 -43.24 -0.19
N SER A 985 18.67 -43.98 -0.24
CA SER A 985 18.68 -45.42 -0.51
C SER A 985 19.15 -45.74 -1.93
N ALA A 986 19.71 -46.93 -2.18
CA ALA A 986 20.17 -47.33 -3.52
C ALA A 986 19.04 -47.30 -4.57
N GLU A 987 17.82 -47.66 -4.17
CA GLU A 987 16.62 -47.57 -5.01
C GLU A 987 16.31 -46.13 -5.43
N GLU A 988 16.36 -45.18 -4.48
CA GLU A 988 16.14 -43.76 -4.77
C GLU A 988 17.32 -43.14 -5.53
N GLN A 989 18.56 -43.61 -5.29
CA GLN A 989 19.73 -43.21 -6.08
C GLN A 989 19.57 -43.61 -7.56
N HIS A 990 19.05 -44.81 -7.84
CA HIS A 990 18.72 -45.25 -9.20
C HIS A 990 17.51 -44.50 -9.80
N ARG A 991 16.45 -44.26 -9.03
CA ARG A 991 15.26 -43.50 -9.46
C ARG A 991 15.61 -42.06 -9.84
N LEU A 992 16.27 -41.33 -8.95
CA LEU A 992 16.76 -39.98 -9.22
C LEU A 992 17.82 -39.97 -10.33
N GLY A 993 18.73 -40.95 -10.35
CA GLY A 993 19.75 -41.09 -11.40
C GLY A 993 19.17 -41.33 -12.80
N ARG A 994 18.00 -41.98 -12.91
CA ARG A 994 17.23 -42.03 -14.14
C ARG A 994 16.66 -40.65 -14.49
N ILE A 995 15.95 -40.01 -13.57
CA ILE A 995 15.33 -38.70 -13.79
C ILE A 995 16.37 -37.65 -14.24
N TYR A 996 17.53 -37.58 -13.58
CA TYR A 996 18.59 -36.64 -13.93
C TYR A 996 19.21 -36.93 -15.31
N ARG A 997 19.32 -38.20 -15.70
CA ARG A 997 19.77 -38.60 -17.05
C ARG A 997 18.74 -38.23 -18.12
N GLU A 998 17.46 -38.50 -17.84
CA GLU A 998 16.32 -38.21 -18.73
C GLU A 998 16.20 -36.69 -18.96
N PHE A 999 16.35 -35.88 -17.91
CA PHE A 999 16.41 -34.41 -17.93
C PHE A 999 17.61 -33.83 -18.70
N VAL A 1000 18.75 -34.54 -18.75
CA VAL A 1000 19.90 -34.15 -19.59
C VAL A 1000 19.63 -34.43 -21.07
N SER A 1001 18.97 -35.55 -21.39
CA SER A 1001 18.65 -35.92 -22.77
C SER A 1001 17.46 -35.16 -23.36
N ASP A 1002 16.42 -34.86 -22.57
CA ASP A 1002 15.17 -34.29 -23.05
C ASP A 1002 14.77 -33.02 -22.27
N ARG A 1003 15.08 -31.87 -22.86
CA ARG A 1003 14.67 -30.54 -22.36
C ARG A 1003 13.22 -30.17 -22.73
N SER A 1004 12.43 -31.04 -23.36
CA SER A 1004 11.04 -30.74 -23.77
C SER A 1004 10.06 -30.65 -22.59
N GLY A 1005 10.40 -31.21 -21.43
CA GLY A 1005 9.61 -31.16 -20.20
C GLY A 1005 8.50 -32.22 -20.09
N ASN A 1006 8.18 -32.92 -21.18
CA ASN A 1006 7.18 -34.00 -21.27
C ASN A 1006 7.70 -35.34 -20.70
N LEU A 1007 8.30 -35.28 -19.51
CA LEU A 1007 8.66 -36.48 -18.74
C LEU A 1007 7.40 -37.26 -18.37
N PRO A 1008 7.35 -38.59 -18.58
CA PRO A 1008 6.24 -39.41 -18.12
C PRO A 1008 6.18 -39.40 -16.58
N VAL A 1009 4.96 -39.31 -16.03
CA VAL A 1009 4.75 -39.43 -14.59
C VAL A 1009 5.26 -40.80 -14.12
N PRO A 1010 6.10 -40.88 -13.07
CA PRO A 1010 6.59 -42.17 -12.58
C PRO A 1010 5.41 -43.04 -12.10
N PRO A 1011 5.48 -44.38 -12.28
CA PRO A 1011 4.49 -45.26 -11.67
C PRO A 1011 4.54 -45.09 -10.15
N ASP A 1012 3.37 -44.92 -9.53
CA ASP A 1012 3.25 -44.64 -8.09
C ASP A 1012 3.94 -45.72 -7.25
N ALA A 1013 4.62 -45.27 -6.18
CA ALA A 1013 5.08 -46.17 -5.13
C ALA A 1013 3.86 -46.83 -4.49
N GLY A 1014 3.77 -48.17 -4.60
CA GLY A 1014 2.51 -48.87 -4.44
C GLY A 1014 1.84 -48.70 -3.07
N GLY A 1015 0.68 -48.05 -3.05
CA GLY A 1015 -0.33 -48.28 -2.00
C GLY A 1015 -0.58 -47.17 -0.96
N ILE A 1016 -0.64 -45.89 -1.35
CA ILE A 1016 -1.53 -44.93 -0.67
C ILE A 1016 -2.49 -44.34 -1.70
N GLY A 1017 -3.79 -44.57 -1.51
CA GLY A 1017 -4.80 -44.30 -2.54
C GLY A 1017 -5.13 -42.82 -2.72
N SER A 1018 -4.86 -42.27 -3.91
CA SER A 1018 -5.43 -41.00 -4.37
C SER A 1018 -6.95 -41.14 -4.52
N ARG A 1019 -7.73 -40.34 -3.78
CA ARG A 1019 -9.16 -40.18 -4.05
C ARG A 1019 -9.34 -39.47 -5.39
N ALA A 1020 -9.73 -40.21 -6.42
CA ALA A 1020 -10.30 -39.61 -7.62
C ALA A 1020 -11.65 -38.98 -7.27
N THR A 1021 -11.76 -37.66 -7.39
CA THR A 1021 -13.07 -36.99 -7.52
C THR A 1021 -13.65 -37.36 -8.87
N LEU A 1022 -14.80 -38.01 -8.86
CA LEU A 1022 -15.64 -38.14 -10.06
C LEU A 1022 -16.11 -36.73 -10.47
N GLY A 1023 -16.17 -36.49 -11.78
CA GLY A 1023 -16.72 -35.27 -12.38
C GLY A 1023 -18.17 -35.44 -12.81
#